data_AF-A0A970GSZ0-F1
#
_entry.id   AF-A0A970GSZ0-F1
#
_cell.length_a   1.000
_cell.length_b   1.000
_cell.length_c   1.000
_cell.angle_alpha   90.00
_cell.angle_beta   90.00
_cell.angle_gamma   90.00
#
_symmetry.space_group_name_H-M   'P 1'
#
loop_
_entity.id
_entity.type
_entity.pdbx_description
1 polymer ?
#
loop_
_entity_poly.entity_id
_entity_poly.type
_entity_poly.pdbx_seq_one_letter_code
_entity_poly.pdbx_strand_id
1 'polypeptide(L)'
;MADARSDTRNWFLRISSGTIFGPVSTQGLATWAAQGRVLAGNEISTDRKQWQSAESLPELDISWYIEDGEGVLTGPFHRSVAEKIIATGTGQGDSSIIAAEDADLSRLRKTAASRPGADDNGAAAQPELDLESADATDAATADGDQAASWIEEREGLRLRIAELESQTQNILRAAEKETRTQNRQLENARKQIATMQAELEELRLLAGDPEAPAADSAAGDEKAALEEALETARQEIADLRRTAERDSDTRQARITELEQQLAEASDSADTLEKLRAEQERLTAALAAEQSAKTELGTRLAELKNADAEAARLREALDEANGELERLRDEQAQLLSARKDIEALKVRIAELVGQIAEQDATAESVEMLQTHCTTLEASLHQAQESYAELLAFSNGRDQKHLEEQQAAEAQRGALQAQLDAAQISISELRQQLEEVAQQEPARIRELNARLQDQEMLVAGVLAEGRQVTEQLLASEREAFALLRDSSVARQTMLQARLGALKKQQGGETGDIFEREAKLRTDRANSARTQEALDALQQEHARHVRQAESRERELINRIRVLELEEERLKARVADAEPLFQRNQRLTEQLRDREQELAQERQQRSIEQAQLEEAHQTLMAHIKTARQQEENLPLGAPEGNDPGAPPPHAFRPPPWMRLRK
;
A
#
# COMPACT_ATOMS: atom_id res chain seq x y z
N MET A 1 39.03 24.73 30.95
CA MET A 1 37.91 24.90 31.91
C MET A 1 37.21 26.20 31.54
N ALA A 2 36.28 26.17 30.59
CA ALA A 2 35.62 27.39 30.08
C ALA A 2 34.10 27.18 30.02
N ASP A 3 33.40 28.06 30.74
CA ASP A 3 31.99 28.49 30.66
C ASP A 3 30.87 27.44 30.48
N ALA A 4 30.44 26.89 31.62
CA ALA A 4 29.11 26.31 31.79
C ALA A 4 28.03 27.41 31.78
N ARG A 5 27.70 27.96 30.62
CA ARG A 5 26.40 28.62 30.43
C ARG A 5 25.35 27.53 30.47
N SER A 6 24.50 27.54 31.49
CA SER A 6 23.37 26.62 31.63
C SER A 6 22.39 26.85 30.48
N ASP A 7 22.61 26.16 29.36
CA ASP A 7 21.67 26.16 28.25
C ASP A 7 20.42 25.39 28.69
N THR A 8 19.33 26.11 28.95
CA THR A 8 18.05 25.55 29.44
C THR A 8 17.20 24.99 28.30
N ARG A 9 17.77 24.81 27.11
CA ARG A 9 17.08 24.26 25.96
C ARG A 9 16.85 22.76 26.17
N ASN A 10 15.59 22.36 25.97
CA ASN A 10 15.18 20.97 25.99
C ASN A 10 15.16 20.46 24.56
N TRP A 11 15.94 19.42 24.30
CA TRP A 11 16.09 18.79 23.00
C TRP A 11 15.37 17.44 22.97
N PHE A 12 14.84 17.13 21.80
CA PHE A 12 14.30 15.83 21.43
C PHE A 12 15.19 15.26 20.33
N LEU A 13 15.59 14.00 20.45
CA LEU A 13 16.40 13.27 19.49
C LEU A 13 15.52 12.27 18.73
N ARG A 14 15.55 12.29 17.41
CA ARG A 14 14.93 11.31 16.51
C ARG A 14 16.05 10.47 15.88
N ILE A 15 16.02 9.17 16.14
CA ILE A 15 16.93 8.21 15.49
C ILE A 15 16.38 7.80 14.12
N SER A 16 17.21 7.19 13.29
CA SER A 16 16.85 6.74 11.92
C SER A 16 15.65 5.79 11.86
N SER A 17 15.31 5.08 12.95
CA SER A 17 14.09 4.26 13.06
C SER A 17 12.81 5.07 13.28
N GLY A 18 12.90 6.41 13.38
CA GLY A 18 11.78 7.31 13.66
C GLY A 18 11.39 7.43 15.14
N THR A 19 12.09 6.74 16.05
CA THR A 19 11.82 6.82 17.49
C THR A 19 12.33 8.15 18.05
N ILE A 20 11.49 8.84 18.84
CA ILE A 20 11.80 10.15 19.43
C ILE A 20 12.08 10.01 20.93
N PHE A 21 13.23 10.49 21.38
CA PHE A 21 13.68 10.51 22.77
C PHE A 21 13.78 11.94 23.30
N GLY A 22 13.23 12.23 24.48
CA GLY A 22 13.34 13.54 25.13
C GLY A 22 12.14 13.88 26.02
N PRO A 23 12.17 15.03 26.73
CA PRO A 23 13.13 16.13 26.63
C PRO A 23 14.45 15.88 27.38
N VAL A 24 15.58 16.29 26.80
CA VAL A 24 16.93 16.19 27.39
C VAL A 24 17.63 17.54 27.28
N SER A 25 18.42 17.94 28.29
CA SER A 25 19.22 19.16 28.23
C SER A 25 20.35 19.06 27.21
N THR A 26 20.86 20.19 26.74
CA THR A 26 22.03 20.24 25.82
C THR A 26 23.22 19.42 26.35
N GLN A 27 23.49 19.48 27.66
CA GLN A 27 24.54 18.69 28.31
C GLN A 27 24.25 17.17 28.30
N GLY A 28 22.98 16.78 28.48
CA GLY A 28 22.59 15.37 28.39
C GLY A 28 22.72 14.83 26.97
N LEU A 29 22.37 15.64 25.97
CA LEU A 29 22.52 15.32 24.56
C LEU A 29 24.01 15.17 24.16
N ALA A 30 24.88 16.06 24.64
CA ALA A 30 26.34 15.96 24.45
C ALA A 30 26.91 14.70 25.12
N THR A 31 26.41 14.34 26.31
CA THR A 31 26.81 13.10 26.99
C THR A 31 26.40 11.87 26.17
N TRP A 32 25.23 11.89 25.53
CA TRP A 32 24.78 10.81 24.66
C TRP A 32 25.60 10.69 23.37
N ALA A 33 26.02 11.81 22.79
CA ALA A 33 26.95 11.83 21.67
C ALA A 33 28.32 11.25 22.05
N ALA A 34 28.88 11.63 23.21
CA ALA A 34 30.13 11.07 23.73
C ALA A 34 30.06 9.57 24.06
N GLN A 35 28.85 9.05 24.30
CA GLN A 35 28.57 7.62 24.49
C GLN A 35 28.33 6.86 23.17
N GLY A 36 28.30 7.54 22.03
CA GLY A 36 28.01 6.93 20.73
C GLY A 36 26.53 6.59 20.51
N ARG A 37 25.63 7.14 21.34
CA ARG A 37 24.17 6.94 21.20
C ARG A 37 23.55 7.92 20.20
N VAL A 38 24.23 9.01 19.90
CA VAL A 38 23.88 9.96 18.84
C VAL A 38 24.85 9.72 17.68
N LEU A 39 24.32 9.29 16.54
CA LEU A 39 25.08 9.00 15.33
C LEU A 39 24.86 10.11 14.30
N ALA A 40 25.77 10.17 13.33
CA ALA A 40 25.59 10.90 12.08
C ALA A 40 24.24 10.55 11.44
N GLY A 41 23.53 11.56 10.96
CA GLY A 41 22.18 11.42 10.38
C GLY A 41 21.02 11.29 11.39
N ASN A 42 21.26 11.25 12.70
CA ASN A 42 20.18 11.45 13.68
C ASN A 42 19.74 12.91 13.67
N GLU A 43 18.47 13.17 13.98
CA GLU A 43 17.91 14.53 13.97
C GLU A 43 17.52 14.96 15.38
N ILE A 44 17.55 16.25 15.62
CA ILE A 44 17.27 16.86 16.91
C ILE A 44 16.35 18.05 16.75
N SER A 45 15.50 18.28 17.75
CA SER A 45 14.47 19.33 17.70
C SER A 45 14.21 19.88 19.10
N THR A 46 13.96 21.19 19.21
CA THR A 46 13.52 21.81 20.47
C THR A 46 12.00 21.80 20.65
N ASP A 47 11.25 21.69 19.54
CA ASP A 47 9.79 21.88 19.50
C ASP A 47 9.04 20.66 18.91
N ARG A 48 9.78 19.59 18.56
CA ARG A 48 9.32 18.37 17.85
C ARG A 48 8.77 18.61 16.45
N LYS A 49 8.83 19.84 15.94
CA LYS A 49 8.30 20.23 14.64
C LYS A 49 9.42 20.53 13.66
N GLN A 50 10.42 21.28 14.08
CA GLN A 50 11.61 21.60 13.30
C GLN A 50 12.75 20.68 13.72
N TRP A 51 13.14 19.79 12.81
CA TRP A 51 14.20 18.81 13.00
C TRP A 51 15.45 19.28 12.26
N GLN A 52 16.57 19.28 12.95
CA GLN A 52 17.90 19.63 12.43
C GLN A 52 18.82 18.43 12.60
N SER A 53 19.78 18.23 11.71
CA SER A 53 20.75 17.14 11.87
C SER A 53 21.56 17.31 13.15
N ALA A 54 21.82 16.22 13.87
CA ALA A 54 22.66 16.27 15.08
C ALA A 54 24.07 16.82 14.79
N GLU A 55 24.56 16.64 13.57
CA GLU A 55 25.83 17.20 13.06
C GLU A 55 25.83 18.73 12.99
N SER A 56 24.66 19.37 12.86
CA SER A 56 24.60 20.84 12.74
C SER A 56 24.76 21.55 14.09
N LEU A 57 24.73 20.82 15.22
CA LEU A 57 25.04 21.41 16.53
C LEU A 57 26.52 21.25 16.86
N PRO A 58 27.30 22.35 16.91
CA PRO A 58 28.71 22.29 17.25
C PRO A 58 28.95 21.81 18.70
N GLU A 59 27.94 21.95 19.55
CA GLU A 59 27.95 21.52 20.95
C GLU A 59 28.02 19.99 21.13
N LEU A 60 27.70 19.23 20.09
CA LEU A 60 27.73 17.76 20.09
C LEU A 60 29.04 17.16 19.58
N ASP A 61 29.93 17.96 19.00
CA ASP A 61 31.27 17.54 18.52
C ASP A 61 31.25 16.28 17.63
N ILE A 62 30.21 16.11 16.80
CA ILE A 62 30.03 14.99 15.85
C ILE A 62 30.54 15.38 14.47
N SER A 63 31.85 15.64 14.37
CA SER A 63 32.51 16.09 13.14
C SER A 63 33.84 15.38 12.88
N TRP A 64 34.08 14.22 13.49
CA TRP A 64 35.35 13.50 13.38
C TRP A 64 35.22 12.25 12.53
N TYR A 65 36.18 12.02 11.64
CA TYR A 65 36.28 10.84 10.80
C TYR A 65 37.49 10.01 11.22
N ILE A 66 37.37 8.69 11.06
CA ILE A 66 38.49 7.75 11.20
C ILE A 66 38.97 7.43 9.79
N GLU A 67 40.23 7.72 9.49
CA GLU A 67 40.89 7.23 8.28
C GLU A 67 41.48 5.86 8.59
N ASP A 68 41.02 4.83 7.89
CA ASP A 68 41.65 3.51 7.93
C ASP A 68 42.97 3.56 7.15
N GLY A 69 43.97 2.72 7.46
CA GLY A 69 45.31 2.73 6.83
C GLY A 69 45.34 2.57 5.29
N GLU A 70 44.19 2.30 4.67
CA GLU A 70 43.97 2.26 3.22
C GLU A 70 43.48 3.60 2.63
N GLY A 71 43.40 4.67 3.45
CA GLY A 71 42.95 6.01 3.04
C GLY A 71 41.44 6.16 2.90
N VAL A 72 40.66 5.23 3.48
CA VAL A 72 39.20 5.23 3.45
C VAL A 72 38.65 5.88 4.72
N LEU A 73 37.74 6.84 4.56
CA LEU A 73 37.15 7.57 5.68
C LEU A 73 35.87 6.88 6.18
N THR A 74 35.82 6.66 7.49
CA THR A 74 34.69 6.10 8.23
C THR A 74 34.23 7.12 9.28
N GLY A 75 33.02 7.66 9.14
CA GLY A 75 32.46 8.70 10.02
C GLY A 75 31.29 9.44 9.37
N PRO A 76 30.71 10.47 10.01
CA PRO A 76 31.23 11.21 11.17
C PRO A 76 30.83 10.64 12.55
N PHE A 77 31.72 10.79 13.53
CA PHE A 77 31.56 10.36 14.91
C PHE A 77 31.90 11.49 15.89
N HIS A 78 31.49 11.31 17.15
CA HIS A 78 32.03 12.10 18.25
C HIS A 78 33.50 11.70 18.50
N ARG A 79 34.38 12.67 18.77
CA ARG A 79 35.83 12.45 19.00
C ARG A 79 36.14 11.27 19.94
N SER A 80 35.56 11.28 21.14
CA SER A 80 35.77 10.21 22.14
C SER A 80 35.26 8.83 21.72
N VAL A 81 34.33 8.75 20.76
CA VAL A 81 33.84 7.48 20.20
C VAL A 81 34.82 7.00 19.13
N ALA A 82 35.32 7.90 18.28
CA ALA A 82 36.37 7.57 17.31
C ALA A 82 37.65 7.07 17.99
N GLU A 83 38.10 7.74 19.05
CA GLU A 83 39.26 7.31 19.86
C GLU A 83 39.04 5.92 20.50
N LYS A 84 37.82 5.63 20.96
CA LYS A 84 37.47 4.30 21.49
C LYS A 84 37.46 3.23 20.40
N ILE A 85 36.92 3.52 19.22
CA ILE A 85 36.88 2.58 18.10
C ILE A 85 38.29 2.19 17.68
N ILE A 86 39.21 3.17 17.56
CA ILE A 86 40.63 2.93 17.29
C ILE A 86 41.28 2.10 18.41
N ALA A 87 41.01 2.42 19.67
CA ALA A 87 41.57 1.68 20.81
C ALA A 87 41.05 0.23 20.92
N THR A 88 39.81 -0.04 20.50
CA THR A 88 39.21 -1.38 20.48
C THR A 88 39.50 -2.17 19.20
N GLY A 89 39.95 -1.50 18.14
CA GLY A 89 40.37 -2.08 16.87
C GLY A 89 41.68 -2.82 17.01
N THR A 90 41.63 -4.08 17.42
CA THR A 90 42.77 -5.00 17.38
C THR A 90 43.33 -5.13 15.95
N GLY A 91 44.45 -4.46 15.66
CA GLY A 91 45.50 -5.01 14.80
C GLY A 91 45.71 -4.45 13.39
N GLN A 92 45.34 -3.21 13.07
CA GLN A 92 45.88 -2.52 11.86
C GLN A 92 46.36 -1.12 12.25
N GLY A 93 47.67 -0.91 12.13
CA GLY A 93 48.44 0.10 12.86
C GLY A 93 48.35 1.55 12.38
N ASP A 94 47.57 1.89 11.36
CA ASP A 94 47.63 3.21 10.72
C ASP A 94 46.27 3.92 10.67
N SER A 95 45.41 3.75 11.69
CA SER A 95 44.16 4.51 11.78
C SER A 95 44.36 5.86 12.44
N SER A 96 44.04 6.95 11.73
CA SER A 96 44.19 8.32 12.23
C SER A 96 42.84 9.04 12.32
N ILE A 97 42.72 9.97 13.27
CA ILE A 97 41.50 10.77 13.44
C ILE A 97 41.66 12.09 12.68
N ILE A 98 40.74 12.37 11.77
CA ILE A 98 40.73 13.58 10.94
C ILE A 98 39.46 14.39 11.22
N ALA A 99 39.58 15.70 11.38
CA ALA A 99 38.44 16.60 11.51
C ALA A 99 37.72 16.76 10.16
N ALA A 100 36.41 16.94 10.16
CA ALA A 100 35.58 17.09 8.95
C ALA A 100 36.07 18.20 7.98
N GLU A 101 36.76 19.22 8.51
CA GLU A 101 37.30 20.35 7.75
C GLU A 101 38.53 19.97 6.90
N ASP A 102 39.29 18.98 7.35
CA ASP A 102 40.53 18.52 6.71
C ASP A 102 40.35 17.20 5.94
N ALA A 103 39.16 16.59 6.03
CA ALA A 103 38.86 15.29 5.44
C ALA A 103 38.39 15.41 3.98
N ASP A 104 39.02 14.69 3.06
CA ASP A 104 38.60 14.58 1.66
C ASP A 104 37.37 13.65 1.56
N LEU A 105 36.17 14.24 1.68
CA LEU A 105 34.87 13.55 1.70
C LEU A 105 34.61 12.66 0.47
N SER A 106 35.42 12.79 -0.58
CA SER A 106 35.44 11.90 -1.75
C SER A 106 35.82 10.45 -1.41
N ARG A 107 36.49 10.23 -0.27
CA ARG A 107 37.02 8.93 0.18
C ARG A 107 36.11 8.19 1.16
N LEU A 108 34.87 8.65 1.33
CA LEU A 108 33.90 8.05 2.24
C LEU A 108 33.46 6.66 1.76
N ARG A 109 33.52 5.68 2.66
CA ARG A 109 33.00 4.33 2.41
C ARG A 109 31.47 4.39 2.31
N LYS A 110 30.91 4.22 1.10
CA LYS A 110 29.46 4.05 0.91
C LYS A 110 29.02 2.72 1.54
N THR A 111 28.48 2.76 2.75
CA THR A 111 27.82 1.61 3.37
C THR A 111 26.51 1.33 2.64
N ALA A 112 26.39 0.11 2.09
CA ALA A 112 25.22 -0.35 1.36
C ALA A 112 24.00 -0.46 2.29
N ALA A 113 23.01 0.40 2.09
CA ALA A 113 21.68 0.27 2.68
C ALA A 113 20.72 -0.39 1.68
N SER A 114 20.29 -1.61 2.04
CA SER A 114 19.13 -2.41 1.63
C SER A 114 18.30 -1.97 0.40
N ARG A 115 18.24 -2.85 -0.60
CA ARG A 115 17.30 -2.83 -1.74
C ARG A 115 16.08 -3.72 -1.45
N PRO A 116 14.87 -3.27 -1.83
CA PRO A 116 13.89 -4.09 -2.57
C PRO A 116 13.63 -3.41 -3.94
N GLY A 117 13.56 -4.08 -5.08
CA GLY A 117 12.69 -5.21 -5.44
C GLY A 117 11.66 -4.66 -6.43
N ALA A 118 11.92 -4.81 -7.74
CA ALA A 118 10.98 -4.47 -8.82
C ALA A 118 11.26 -5.34 -10.06
N ASP A 119 10.31 -6.23 -10.37
CA ASP A 119 10.01 -6.72 -11.73
C ASP A 119 9.38 -5.53 -12.53
N ASP A 120 9.31 -5.41 -13.85
CA ASP A 120 9.42 -6.35 -14.98
C ASP A 120 9.56 -5.52 -16.29
N ASN A 121 9.85 -6.21 -17.39
CA ASN A 121 9.84 -5.84 -18.82
C ASN A 121 11.10 -5.24 -19.49
N GLY A 122 11.75 -6.08 -20.30
CA GLY A 122 12.67 -5.67 -21.36
C GLY A 122 13.43 -6.85 -21.97
N ALA A 123 12.73 -7.67 -22.76
CA ALA A 123 13.27 -8.84 -23.46
C ALA A 123 14.57 -8.57 -24.25
N ALA A 124 15.59 -9.42 -24.03
CA ALA A 124 16.62 -9.73 -25.02
C ALA A 124 17.29 -11.08 -24.73
N ALA A 125 17.02 -12.05 -25.61
CA ALA A 125 17.84 -13.22 -25.96
C ALA A 125 18.31 -14.13 -24.82
N GLN A 126 17.49 -15.13 -24.49
CA GLN A 126 18.00 -16.43 -24.05
C GLN A 126 18.33 -17.27 -25.31
N PRO A 127 19.55 -17.80 -25.46
CA PRO A 127 19.74 -18.98 -26.30
C PRO A 127 19.22 -20.19 -25.51
N GLU A 128 18.31 -20.93 -26.14
CA GLU A 128 17.89 -22.26 -25.71
C GLU A 128 19.13 -23.15 -25.54
N LEU A 129 19.38 -23.59 -24.31
CA LEU A 129 20.19 -24.75 -24.02
C LEU A 129 19.24 -25.80 -23.45
N ASP A 130 18.75 -26.64 -24.35
CA ASP A 130 18.19 -27.94 -24.03
C ASP A 130 19.24 -28.75 -23.27
N LEU A 131 19.05 -28.84 -21.95
CA LEU A 131 19.61 -29.90 -21.12
C LEU A 131 18.43 -30.67 -20.53
N GLU A 132 17.83 -31.49 -21.40
CA GLU A 132 17.02 -32.62 -20.97
C GLU A 132 17.89 -33.56 -20.12
N SER A 133 17.45 -33.74 -18.87
CA SER A 133 17.54 -34.99 -18.09
C SER A 133 18.79 -35.85 -18.29
N ALA A 134 19.83 -35.55 -17.51
CA ALA A 134 20.80 -36.56 -17.08
C ALA A 134 20.86 -36.54 -15.55
N ASP A 135 20.12 -37.47 -14.95
CA ASP A 135 20.38 -38.15 -13.69
C ASP A 135 21.14 -37.37 -12.60
N ALA A 136 20.37 -36.73 -11.72
CA ALA A 136 20.81 -36.15 -10.44
C ALA A 136 21.29 -37.21 -9.41
N THR A 137 21.55 -38.45 -9.83
CA THR A 137 22.12 -39.51 -9.00
C THR A 137 23.61 -39.73 -9.23
N ASP A 138 24.21 -39.19 -10.29
CA ASP A 138 25.64 -39.38 -10.60
C ASP A 138 26.55 -38.20 -10.20
N ALA A 139 25.98 -37.04 -9.87
CA ALA A 139 26.76 -35.88 -9.40
C ALA A 139 27.18 -36.00 -7.92
N ALA A 140 26.37 -36.68 -7.09
CA ALA A 140 26.70 -36.91 -5.69
C ALA A 140 27.75 -38.01 -5.48
N THR A 141 27.90 -38.93 -6.43
CA THR A 141 28.95 -39.97 -6.42
C THR A 141 30.28 -39.44 -6.94
N ALA A 142 30.27 -38.55 -7.94
CA ALA A 142 31.49 -37.91 -8.47
C ALA A 142 32.20 -36.99 -7.45
N ASP A 143 31.46 -36.27 -6.61
CA ASP A 143 32.03 -35.44 -5.53
C ASP A 143 32.62 -36.31 -4.40
N GLY A 144 32.02 -37.49 -4.14
CA GLY A 144 32.55 -38.47 -3.20
C GLY A 144 33.86 -39.10 -3.66
N ASP A 145 33.96 -39.41 -4.95
CA ASP A 145 35.17 -40.00 -5.56
C ASP A 145 36.33 -38.99 -5.63
N GLN A 146 36.05 -37.70 -5.89
CA GLN A 146 37.07 -36.66 -5.79
C GLN A 146 37.51 -36.45 -4.34
N ALA A 147 36.57 -36.34 -3.39
CA ALA A 147 36.92 -36.20 -1.98
C ALA A 147 37.75 -37.39 -1.46
N ALA A 148 37.47 -38.61 -1.94
CA ALA A 148 38.27 -39.80 -1.64
C ALA A 148 39.68 -39.69 -2.23
N SER A 149 39.84 -39.26 -3.48
CA SER A 149 41.17 -39.09 -4.10
C SER A 149 42.01 -38.02 -3.38
N TRP A 150 41.40 -36.92 -2.93
CA TRP A 150 42.09 -35.89 -2.13
C TRP A 150 42.53 -36.39 -0.76
N ILE A 151 41.74 -37.27 -0.13
CA ILE A 151 42.11 -37.91 1.14
C ILE A 151 43.29 -38.85 0.92
N GLU A 152 43.28 -39.64 -0.15
CA GLU A 152 44.38 -40.53 -0.53
C GLU A 152 45.66 -39.74 -0.85
N GLU A 153 45.57 -38.62 -1.57
CA GLU A 153 46.71 -37.73 -1.84
C GLU A 153 47.27 -37.10 -0.57
N ARG A 154 46.42 -36.70 0.37
CA ARG A 154 46.83 -36.15 1.67
C ARG A 154 47.50 -37.20 2.55
N GLU A 155 46.96 -38.41 2.61
CA GLU A 155 47.60 -39.52 3.31
C GLU A 155 48.93 -39.89 2.64
N GLY A 156 49.01 -39.83 1.32
CA GLY A 156 50.23 -39.98 0.54
C GLY A 156 51.28 -38.92 0.88
N LEU A 157 50.91 -37.64 0.94
CA LEU A 157 51.82 -36.54 1.30
C LEU A 157 52.28 -36.64 2.76
N ARG A 158 51.39 -37.02 3.68
CA ARG A 158 51.76 -37.27 5.09
C ARG A 158 52.74 -38.42 5.24
N LEU A 159 52.50 -39.53 4.54
CA LEU A 159 53.42 -40.65 4.51
C LEU A 159 54.76 -40.24 3.90
N ARG A 160 54.74 -39.41 2.85
CA ARG A 160 55.97 -38.91 2.22
C ARG A 160 56.77 -37.98 3.12
N ILE A 161 56.12 -37.08 3.84
CA ILE A 161 56.76 -36.21 4.85
C ILE A 161 57.39 -37.08 5.95
N ALA A 162 56.63 -38.02 6.51
CA ALA A 162 57.14 -38.94 7.54
C ALA A 162 58.30 -39.81 7.02
N GLU A 163 58.24 -40.24 5.76
CA GLU A 163 59.32 -40.99 5.11
C GLU A 163 60.58 -40.13 4.97
N LEU A 164 60.46 -38.90 4.48
CA LEU A 164 61.57 -37.96 4.33
C LEU A 164 62.21 -37.60 5.69
N GLU A 165 61.39 -37.37 6.73
CA GLU A 165 61.87 -37.17 8.10
C GLU A 165 62.62 -38.38 8.65
N SER A 166 62.16 -39.60 8.33
CA SER A 166 62.88 -40.81 8.72
C SER A 166 64.22 -40.96 7.97
N GLN A 167 64.26 -40.57 6.69
CA GLN A 167 65.46 -40.62 5.85
C GLN A 167 66.51 -39.63 6.35
N THR A 168 66.14 -38.40 6.70
CA THR A 168 67.06 -37.41 7.28
C THR A 168 67.62 -37.88 8.63
N GLN A 169 66.77 -38.42 9.52
CA GLN A 169 67.22 -38.98 10.80
C GLN A 169 68.19 -40.16 10.62
N ASN A 170 67.94 -41.03 9.63
CA ASN A 170 68.82 -42.17 9.35
C ASN A 170 70.18 -41.73 8.80
N ILE A 171 70.23 -40.73 7.92
CA ILE A 171 71.48 -40.17 7.40
C ILE A 171 72.29 -39.54 8.54
N LEU A 172 71.64 -38.80 9.44
CA LEU A 172 72.31 -38.21 10.62
C LEU A 172 72.90 -39.28 11.54
N ARG A 173 72.14 -40.33 11.86
CA ARG A 173 72.63 -41.45 12.69
C ARG A 173 73.77 -42.22 12.02
N ALA A 174 73.70 -42.43 10.72
CA ALA A 174 74.77 -43.06 9.95
C ALA A 174 76.05 -42.20 9.97
N ALA A 175 75.91 -40.89 9.77
CA ALA A 175 77.01 -39.93 9.85
C ALA A 175 77.66 -39.91 11.25
N GLU A 176 76.87 -39.93 12.33
CA GLU A 176 77.40 -40.04 13.69
C GLU A 176 78.19 -41.33 13.92
N LYS A 177 77.73 -42.46 13.37
CA LYS A 177 78.43 -43.73 13.51
C LYS A 177 79.75 -43.73 12.75
N GLU A 178 79.76 -43.17 11.55
CA GLU A 178 80.92 -43.14 10.67
C GLU A 178 82.00 -42.16 11.13
N THR A 179 81.60 -40.98 11.62
CA THR A 179 82.52 -40.03 12.28
C THR A 179 83.17 -40.64 13.53
N ARG A 180 82.43 -41.43 14.31
CA ARG A 180 83.01 -42.17 15.45
C ARG A 180 84.04 -43.20 14.99
N THR A 181 83.81 -43.92 13.89
CA THR A 181 84.80 -44.88 13.36
C THR A 181 86.03 -44.19 12.77
N GLN A 182 85.85 -43.09 12.05
CA GLN A 182 86.94 -42.29 11.49
C GLN A 182 87.79 -41.65 12.60
N ASN A 183 87.17 -41.14 13.67
CA ASN A 183 87.90 -40.63 14.84
C ASN A 183 88.75 -41.70 15.52
N ARG A 184 88.25 -42.94 15.64
CA ARG A 184 89.04 -44.07 16.17
C ARG A 184 90.22 -44.40 15.25
N GLN A 185 90.03 -44.38 13.94
CA GLN A 185 91.11 -44.59 12.96
C GLN A 185 92.17 -43.49 13.07
N LEU A 186 91.78 -42.22 13.14
CA LEU A 186 92.67 -41.09 13.33
C LEU A 186 93.44 -41.15 14.66
N GLU A 187 92.79 -41.55 15.75
CA GLU A 187 93.47 -41.77 17.04
C GLU A 187 94.49 -42.91 16.97
N ASN A 188 94.16 -44.02 16.30
CA ASN A 188 95.08 -45.14 16.13
C ASN A 188 96.30 -44.75 15.27
N ALA A 189 96.08 -44.03 14.16
CA ALA A 189 97.16 -43.53 13.31
C ALA A 189 98.04 -42.51 14.05
N ARG A 190 97.44 -41.61 14.86
CA ARG A 190 98.21 -40.68 15.73
C ARG A 190 99.07 -41.43 16.74
N LYS A 191 98.57 -42.52 17.33
CA LYS A 191 99.35 -43.36 18.25
C LYS A 191 100.52 -44.04 17.53
N GLN A 192 100.31 -44.57 16.33
CA GLN A 192 101.38 -45.16 15.51
C GLN A 192 102.46 -44.13 15.13
N ILE A 193 102.07 -42.92 14.75
CA ILE A 193 103.03 -41.82 14.51
C ILE A 193 103.82 -41.51 15.77
N ALA A 194 103.17 -41.42 16.93
CA ALA A 194 103.85 -41.15 18.19
C ALA A 194 104.85 -42.26 18.58
N THR A 195 104.53 -43.53 18.34
CA THR A 195 105.46 -44.64 18.59
C THR A 195 106.65 -44.60 17.63
N MET A 196 106.42 -44.38 16.33
CA MET A 196 107.51 -44.27 15.35
C MET A 196 108.40 -43.04 15.60
N GLN A 197 107.83 -41.93 16.07
CA GLN A 197 108.60 -40.76 16.47
C GLN A 197 109.49 -41.04 17.69
N ALA A 198 108.97 -41.77 18.68
CA ALA A 198 109.76 -42.18 19.85
C ALA A 198 110.91 -43.14 19.45
N GLU A 199 110.64 -44.11 18.56
CA GLU A 199 111.67 -45.02 18.02
C GLU A 199 112.75 -44.26 17.22
N LEU A 200 112.37 -43.27 16.42
CA LEU A 200 113.32 -42.39 15.74
C LEU A 200 114.15 -41.54 16.70
N GLU A 201 113.56 -41.04 17.79
CA GLU A 201 114.29 -40.31 18.83
C GLU A 201 115.27 -41.21 19.57
N GLU A 202 114.89 -42.45 19.87
CA GLU A 202 115.75 -43.47 20.47
C GLU A 202 116.93 -43.83 19.56
N LEU A 203 116.68 -44.10 18.27
CA LEU A 203 117.74 -44.36 17.28
C LEU A 203 118.66 -43.14 17.06
N ARG A 204 118.13 -41.92 17.14
CA ARG A 204 118.94 -40.68 17.10
C ARG A 204 119.84 -40.54 18.32
N LEU A 205 119.38 -40.95 19.50
CA LEU A 205 120.19 -40.93 20.73
C LEU A 205 121.29 -42.00 20.69
N LEU A 206 121.02 -43.18 20.09
CA LEU A 206 121.99 -44.26 19.89
C LEU A 206 123.10 -43.95 18.86
N ALA A 207 122.81 -43.14 17.84
CA ALA A 207 123.79 -42.73 16.82
C ALA A 207 124.71 -41.56 17.25
N GLY A 208 124.59 -41.07 18.49
CA GLY A 208 125.25 -39.87 18.98
C GLY A 208 126.71 -39.98 19.45
N ASP A 209 127.38 -41.14 19.30
CA ASP A 209 128.80 -41.33 19.67
C ASP A 209 129.73 -41.17 18.45
N PRO A 210 130.60 -40.14 18.38
CA PRO A 210 131.38 -39.81 17.18
C PRO A 210 132.73 -40.57 17.00
N GLU A 211 132.98 -41.68 17.71
CA GLU A 211 134.25 -42.44 17.59
C GLU A 211 134.02 -43.96 17.41
N ALA A 212 133.43 -44.39 16.28
CA ALA A 212 133.58 -45.77 15.80
C ALA A 212 133.38 -45.87 14.28
N PRO A 213 134.42 -46.20 13.48
CA PRO A 213 134.23 -46.45 12.06
C PRO A 213 133.77 -47.90 11.83
N ALA A 214 132.79 -48.07 10.93
CA ALA A 214 132.34 -49.32 10.28
C ALA A 214 131.05 -50.01 10.77
N ALA A 215 130.16 -49.34 11.52
CA ALA A 215 128.78 -49.83 11.76
C ALA A 215 127.67 -48.89 11.24
N ASP A 216 128.02 -47.88 10.43
CA ASP A 216 127.15 -46.74 10.08
C ASP A 216 126.13 -46.98 8.95
N SER A 217 126.19 -48.08 8.18
CA SER A 217 125.23 -48.28 7.07
C SER A 217 123.89 -48.84 7.53
N ALA A 218 123.88 -49.78 8.47
CA ALA A 218 122.64 -50.46 8.91
C ALA A 218 121.71 -49.54 9.73
N ALA A 219 122.27 -48.75 10.63
CA ALA A 219 121.49 -47.80 11.44
C ALA A 219 120.97 -46.60 10.62
N GLY A 220 121.69 -46.20 9.56
CA GLY A 220 121.24 -45.18 8.61
C GLY A 220 120.06 -45.66 7.77
N ASP A 221 120.10 -46.91 7.29
CA ASP A 221 119.03 -47.53 6.51
C ASP A 221 117.75 -47.73 7.34
N GLU A 222 117.87 -48.15 8.61
CA GLU A 222 116.72 -48.29 9.53
C GLU A 222 116.06 -46.94 9.86
N LYS A 223 116.87 -45.89 10.06
CA LYS A 223 116.36 -44.53 10.28
C LYS A 223 115.64 -43.97 9.05
N ALA A 224 116.19 -44.17 7.85
CA ALA A 224 115.57 -43.73 6.61
C ALA A 224 114.24 -44.45 6.35
N ALA A 225 114.16 -45.76 6.62
CA ALA A 225 112.94 -46.54 6.49
C ALA A 225 111.83 -46.08 7.46
N LEU A 226 112.18 -45.71 8.69
CA LEU A 226 111.24 -45.17 9.68
C LEU A 226 110.79 -43.74 9.35
N GLU A 227 111.67 -42.90 8.80
CA GLU A 227 111.31 -41.56 8.31
C GLU A 227 110.36 -41.63 7.09
N GLU A 228 110.63 -42.54 6.14
CA GLU A 228 109.73 -42.82 5.01
C GLU A 228 108.36 -43.33 5.50
N ALA A 229 108.35 -44.27 6.44
CA ALA A 229 107.11 -44.79 7.02
C ALA A 229 106.32 -43.76 7.86
N LEU A 230 106.97 -42.73 8.40
CA LEU A 230 106.29 -41.60 9.05
C LEU A 230 105.68 -40.62 8.05
N GLU A 231 106.33 -40.39 6.91
CA GLU A 231 105.78 -39.58 5.83
C GLU A 231 104.57 -40.26 5.19
N THR A 232 104.63 -41.58 4.96
CA THR A 232 103.47 -42.34 4.47
C THR A 232 102.31 -42.30 5.46
N ALA A 233 102.54 -42.51 6.76
CA ALA A 233 101.49 -42.41 7.78
C ALA A 233 100.88 -40.99 7.87
N ARG A 234 101.68 -39.93 7.68
CA ARG A 234 101.18 -38.54 7.62
C ARG A 234 100.35 -38.28 6.37
N GLN A 235 100.74 -38.84 5.23
CA GLN A 235 99.98 -38.76 3.98
C GLN A 235 98.65 -39.53 4.10
N GLU A 236 98.64 -40.72 4.71
CA GLU A 236 97.43 -41.49 4.97
C GLU A 236 96.43 -40.73 5.86
N ILE A 237 96.89 -40.04 6.91
CA ILE A 237 96.02 -39.18 7.74
C ILE A 237 95.47 -38.00 6.92
N ALA A 238 96.28 -37.39 6.06
CA ALA A 238 95.84 -36.28 5.23
C ALA A 238 94.77 -36.73 4.22
N ASP A 239 94.93 -37.91 3.63
CA ASP A 239 93.96 -38.48 2.70
C ASP A 239 92.68 -38.92 3.39
N LEU A 240 92.76 -39.53 4.58
CA LEU A 240 91.59 -39.86 5.42
C LEU A 240 90.79 -38.61 5.84
N ARG A 241 91.45 -37.47 6.07
CA ARG A 241 90.75 -36.20 6.33
C ARG A 241 90.05 -35.66 5.10
N ARG A 242 90.72 -35.70 3.94
CA ARG A 242 90.12 -35.25 2.67
C ARG A 242 88.92 -36.11 2.27
N THR A 243 88.96 -37.42 2.50
CA THR A 243 87.80 -38.29 2.24
C THR A 243 86.67 -37.98 3.21
N ALA A 244 86.95 -37.81 4.51
CA ALA A 244 85.95 -37.45 5.50
C ALA A 244 85.29 -36.09 5.23
N GLU A 245 86.05 -35.09 4.76
CA GLU A 245 85.51 -33.78 4.35
C GLU A 245 84.57 -33.92 3.15
N ARG A 246 84.98 -34.65 2.09
CA ARG A 246 84.12 -34.91 0.93
C ARG A 246 82.85 -35.67 1.30
N ASP A 247 82.95 -36.65 2.19
CA ASP A 247 81.80 -37.41 2.67
C ASP A 247 80.89 -36.55 3.56
N SER A 248 81.44 -35.59 4.30
CA SER A 248 80.64 -34.60 5.05
C SER A 248 79.89 -33.67 4.09
N ASP A 249 80.57 -33.12 3.09
CA ASP A 249 79.99 -32.19 2.11
C ASP A 249 78.85 -32.85 1.32
N THR A 250 79.04 -34.11 0.89
CA THR A 250 78.00 -34.86 0.18
C THR A 250 76.78 -35.15 1.05
N ARG A 251 76.98 -35.46 2.34
CA ARG A 251 75.86 -35.63 3.29
C ARG A 251 75.18 -34.31 3.59
N GLN A 252 75.93 -33.22 3.74
CA GLN A 252 75.38 -31.88 3.96
C GLN A 252 74.49 -31.48 2.79
N ALA A 253 74.96 -31.70 1.55
CA ALA A 253 74.18 -31.45 0.34
C ALA A 253 72.90 -32.28 0.29
N ARG A 254 72.96 -33.57 0.69
CA ARG A 254 71.78 -34.43 0.74
C ARG A 254 70.79 -34.03 1.83
N ILE A 255 71.26 -33.56 2.98
CA ILE A 255 70.40 -33.02 4.05
C ILE A 255 69.69 -31.77 3.56
N THR A 256 70.41 -30.82 2.94
CA THR A 256 69.78 -29.60 2.40
C THR A 256 68.76 -29.90 1.30
N GLU A 257 69.01 -30.91 0.46
CA GLU A 257 68.05 -31.33 -0.57
C GLU A 257 66.78 -31.92 0.05
N LEU A 258 66.90 -32.75 1.09
CA LEU A 258 65.76 -33.33 1.79
C LEU A 258 64.97 -32.29 2.59
N GLU A 259 65.65 -31.32 3.20
CA GLU A 259 65.01 -30.18 3.88
C GLU A 259 64.22 -29.32 2.90
N GLN A 260 64.76 -29.07 1.70
CA GLN A 260 64.04 -28.37 0.65
C GLN A 260 62.79 -29.15 0.20
N GLN A 261 62.90 -30.46 -0.01
CA GLN A 261 61.75 -31.30 -0.36
C GLN A 261 60.68 -31.33 0.75
N LEU A 262 61.09 -31.27 2.02
CA LEU A 262 60.16 -31.19 3.15
C LEU A 262 59.45 -29.84 3.18
N ALA A 263 60.15 -28.73 2.91
CA ALA A 263 59.55 -27.40 2.83
C ALA A 263 58.53 -27.31 1.68
N GLU A 264 58.87 -27.82 0.50
CA GLU A 264 57.95 -27.88 -0.66
C GLU A 264 56.72 -28.75 -0.36
N ALA A 265 56.89 -29.88 0.35
CA ALA A 265 55.78 -30.72 0.79
C ALA A 265 54.90 -30.05 1.85
N SER A 266 55.48 -29.25 2.75
CA SER A 266 54.73 -28.46 3.73
C SER A 266 53.94 -27.33 3.07
N ASP A 267 54.56 -26.59 2.16
CA ASP A 267 53.92 -25.49 1.44
C ASP A 267 52.74 -25.99 0.60
N SER A 268 52.90 -27.14 -0.07
CA SER A 268 51.79 -27.76 -0.81
C SER A 268 50.65 -28.18 0.13
N ALA A 269 50.93 -28.74 1.30
CA ALA A 269 49.89 -29.06 2.29
C ALA A 269 49.10 -27.81 2.75
N ASP A 270 49.80 -26.68 3.00
CA ASP A 270 49.17 -25.43 3.39
C ASP A 270 48.27 -24.85 2.28
N THR A 271 48.67 -25.00 1.01
CA THR A 271 47.83 -24.56 -0.12
C THR A 271 46.55 -25.40 -0.23
N LEU A 272 46.62 -26.70 0.04
CA LEU A 272 45.45 -27.58 0.03
C LEU A 272 44.48 -27.25 1.17
N GLU A 273 44.98 -26.90 2.35
CA GLU A 273 44.11 -26.48 3.45
C GLU A 273 43.37 -25.16 3.14
N LYS A 274 44.04 -24.19 2.48
CA LYS A 274 43.40 -22.95 2.03
C LYS A 274 42.31 -23.20 1.00
N LEU A 275 42.59 -24.02 -0.02
CA LEU A 275 41.61 -24.39 -1.05
C LEU A 275 40.39 -25.10 -0.44
N ARG A 276 40.59 -25.95 0.57
CA ARG A 276 39.48 -26.58 1.30
C ARG A 276 38.63 -25.57 2.05
N ALA A 277 39.26 -24.63 2.76
CA ALA A 277 38.53 -23.58 3.46
C ALA A 277 37.70 -22.71 2.49
N GLU A 278 38.19 -22.49 1.27
CA GLU A 278 37.45 -21.82 0.20
C GLU A 278 36.29 -22.68 -0.33
N GLN A 279 36.49 -23.98 -0.56
CA GLN A 279 35.42 -24.90 -0.95
C GLN A 279 34.31 -24.98 0.11
N GLU A 280 34.66 -25.09 1.40
CA GLU A 280 33.70 -25.10 2.51
C GLU A 280 32.92 -23.78 2.60
N ARG A 281 33.57 -22.63 2.30
CA ARG A 281 32.87 -21.34 2.20
C ARG A 281 31.92 -21.27 1.01
N LEU A 282 32.34 -21.76 -0.16
CA LEU A 282 31.52 -21.75 -1.37
C LEU A 282 30.30 -22.67 -1.25
N THR A 283 30.48 -23.86 -0.68
CA THR A 283 29.39 -24.81 -0.42
C THR A 283 28.39 -24.25 0.60
N ALA A 284 28.86 -23.58 1.66
CA ALA A 284 27.98 -22.89 2.60
C ALA A 284 27.22 -21.72 1.94
N ALA A 285 27.88 -20.96 1.06
CA ALA A 285 27.25 -19.88 0.30
C ALA A 285 26.18 -20.41 -0.66
N LEU A 286 26.46 -21.51 -1.38
CA LEU A 286 25.49 -22.17 -2.26
C LEU A 286 24.26 -22.66 -1.47
N ALA A 287 24.47 -23.28 -0.31
CA ALA A 287 23.36 -23.73 0.54
C ALA A 287 22.49 -22.55 1.04
N ALA A 288 23.11 -21.42 1.40
CA ALA A 288 22.40 -20.20 1.79
C ALA A 288 21.63 -19.56 0.61
N GLU A 289 22.18 -19.63 -0.60
CA GLU A 289 21.49 -19.15 -1.79
C GLU A 289 20.27 -20.04 -2.13
N GLN A 290 20.43 -21.36 -2.00
CA GLN A 290 19.33 -22.31 -2.19
C GLN A 290 18.22 -22.09 -1.15
N SER A 291 18.55 -21.88 0.13
CA SER A 291 17.53 -21.57 1.14
C SER A 291 16.83 -20.24 0.85
N ALA A 292 17.58 -19.19 0.50
CA ALA A 292 17.00 -17.92 0.09
C ALA A 292 16.06 -18.06 -1.13
N LYS A 293 16.42 -18.90 -2.11
CA LYS A 293 15.57 -19.21 -3.27
C LYS A 293 14.26 -19.90 -2.84
N THR A 294 14.31 -20.84 -1.89
CA THR A 294 13.09 -21.48 -1.36
C THR A 294 12.21 -20.52 -0.58
N GLU A 295 12.81 -19.61 0.19
CA GLU A 295 12.08 -18.54 0.90
C GLU A 295 11.42 -17.55 -0.07
N LEU A 296 12.11 -17.17 -1.15
CA LEU A 296 11.52 -16.34 -2.20
C LEU A 296 10.38 -17.07 -2.92
N GLY A 297 10.54 -18.36 -3.19
CA GLY A 297 9.48 -19.19 -3.78
C GLY A 297 8.22 -19.27 -2.91
N THR A 298 8.39 -19.45 -1.59
CA THR A 298 7.25 -19.46 -0.64
C THR A 298 6.58 -18.10 -0.54
N ARG A 299 7.34 -17.00 -0.44
CA ARG A 299 6.79 -15.63 -0.46
C ARG A 299 6.02 -15.32 -1.74
N LEU A 300 6.51 -15.79 -2.88
CA LEU A 300 5.83 -15.60 -4.17
C LEU A 300 4.50 -16.38 -4.20
N ALA A 301 4.45 -17.59 -3.62
CA ALA A 301 3.21 -18.34 -3.47
C ALA A 301 2.22 -17.64 -2.50
N GLU A 302 2.70 -17.08 -1.39
CA GLU A 302 1.88 -16.29 -0.47
C GLU A 302 1.28 -15.05 -1.14
N LEU A 303 2.08 -14.31 -1.93
CA LEU A 303 1.60 -13.16 -2.70
C LEU A 303 0.54 -13.55 -3.73
N LYS A 304 0.74 -14.65 -4.46
CA LYS A 304 -0.27 -15.17 -5.40
C LYS A 304 -1.58 -15.55 -4.71
N ASN A 305 -1.51 -16.12 -3.51
CA ASN A 305 -2.70 -16.44 -2.73
C ASN A 305 -3.42 -15.16 -2.26
N ALA A 306 -2.67 -14.15 -1.80
CA ALA A 306 -3.24 -12.86 -1.40
C ALA A 306 -3.90 -12.14 -2.59
N ASP A 307 -3.30 -12.20 -3.79
CA ASP A 307 -3.91 -11.66 -5.01
C ASP A 307 -5.20 -12.38 -5.39
N ALA A 308 -5.26 -13.71 -5.24
CA ALA A 308 -6.47 -14.49 -5.47
C ALA A 308 -7.57 -14.15 -4.45
N GLU A 309 -7.21 -13.94 -3.18
CA GLU A 309 -8.14 -13.47 -2.15
C GLU A 309 -8.66 -12.06 -2.44
N ALA A 310 -7.77 -11.15 -2.87
CA ALA A 310 -8.16 -9.80 -3.26
C ALA A 310 -9.11 -9.80 -4.48
N ALA A 311 -8.89 -10.69 -5.45
CA ALA A 311 -9.80 -10.87 -6.57
C ALA A 311 -11.20 -11.35 -6.12
N ARG A 312 -11.27 -12.33 -5.23
CA ARG A 312 -12.54 -12.81 -4.64
C ARG A 312 -13.28 -11.73 -3.87
N LEU A 313 -12.55 -10.90 -3.11
CA LEU A 313 -13.15 -9.79 -2.37
C LEU A 313 -13.69 -8.70 -3.30
N ARG A 314 -13.02 -8.44 -4.43
CA ARG A 314 -13.54 -7.51 -5.46
C ARG A 314 -14.81 -8.02 -6.09
N GLU A 315 -14.86 -9.30 -6.46
CA GLU A 315 -16.07 -9.93 -7.01
C GLU A 315 -17.24 -9.87 -6.02
N ALA A 316 -17.01 -10.19 -4.74
CA ALA A 316 -18.03 -10.07 -3.70
C ALA A 316 -18.50 -8.62 -3.49
N LEU A 317 -17.61 -7.64 -3.64
CA LEU A 317 -17.95 -6.23 -3.52
C LEU A 317 -18.77 -5.74 -4.73
N ASP A 318 -18.48 -6.23 -5.93
CA ASP A 318 -19.26 -5.96 -7.14
C ASP A 318 -20.66 -6.59 -7.05
N GLU A 319 -20.78 -7.82 -6.53
CA GLU A 319 -22.07 -8.45 -6.24
C GLU A 319 -22.90 -7.62 -5.24
N ALA A 320 -22.29 -7.21 -4.12
CA ALA A 320 -22.95 -6.37 -3.12
C ALA A 320 -23.36 -4.99 -3.68
N ASN A 321 -22.54 -4.39 -4.54
CA ASN A 321 -22.91 -3.16 -5.23
C ASN A 321 -24.10 -3.38 -6.17
N GLY A 322 -24.14 -4.49 -6.90
CA GLY A 322 -25.28 -4.87 -7.73
C GLY A 322 -26.57 -5.07 -6.92
N GLU A 323 -26.50 -5.64 -5.72
CA GLU A 323 -27.63 -5.72 -4.81
C GLU A 323 -28.09 -4.34 -4.31
N LEU A 324 -27.16 -3.46 -3.97
CA LEU A 324 -27.48 -2.08 -3.56
C LEU A 324 -28.15 -1.28 -4.69
N GLU A 325 -27.72 -1.46 -5.94
CA GLU A 325 -28.37 -0.86 -7.10
C GLU A 325 -29.80 -1.38 -7.28
N ARG A 326 -30.02 -2.70 -7.18
CA ARG A 326 -31.37 -3.29 -7.21
C ARG A 326 -32.27 -2.71 -6.12
N LEU A 327 -31.79 -2.60 -4.89
CA LEU A 327 -32.55 -2.02 -3.78
C LEU A 327 -32.86 -0.54 -4.00
N ARG A 328 -31.95 0.23 -4.62
CA ARG A 328 -32.20 1.62 -5.00
C ARG A 328 -33.28 1.73 -6.09
N ASP A 329 -33.24 0.85 -7.08
CA ASP A 329 -34.26 0.80 -8.13
C ASP A 329 -35.63 0.42 -7.56
N GLU A 330 -35.68 -0.58 -6.67
CA GLU A 330 -36.90 -0.94 -5.94
C GLU A 330 -37.44 0.23 -5.11
N GLN A 331 -36.56 0.96 -4.41
CA GLN A 331 -36.96 2.16 -3.67
C GLN A 331 -37.51 3.26 -4.59
N ALA A 332 -36.90 3.46 -5.76
CA ALA A 332 -37.38 4.42 -6.76
C ALA A 332 -38.77 4.02 -7.31
N GLN A 333 -38.98 2.72 -7.56
CA GLN A 333 -40.29 2.18 -7.96
C GLN A 333 -41.34 2.40 -6.87
N LEU A 334 -41.01 2.15 -5.60
CA LEU A 334 -41.91 2.39 -4.47
C LEU A 334 -42.27 3.87 -4.33
N LEU A 335 -41.31 4.78 -4.54
CA LEU A 335 -41.57 6.22 -4.55
C LEU A 335 -42.48 6.64 -5.71
N SER A 336 -42.31 6.04 -6.89
CA SER A 336 -43.22 6.26 -8.03
C SER A 336 -44.63 5.77 -7.70
N ALA A 337 -44.76 4.53 -7.21
CA ALA A 337 -46.05 3.96 -6.81
C ALA A 337 -46.74 4.80 -5.73
N ARG A 338 -45.98 5.38 -4.80
CA ARG A 338 -46.53 6.30 -3.80
C ARG A 338 -47.09 7.58 -4.42
N LYS A 339 -46.39 8.18 -5.41
CA LYS A 339 -46.91 9.34 -6.15
C LYS A 339 -48.19 8.99 -6.91
N ASP A 340 -48.26 7.80 -7.50
CA ASP A 340 -49.47 7.33 -8.19
C ASP A 340 -50.64 7.15 -7.20
N ILE A 341 -50.39 6.59 -6.02
CA ILE A 341 -51.39 6.49 -4.95
C ILE A 341 -51.87 7.88 -4.50
N GLU A 342 -50.97 8.85 -4.37
CA GLU A 342 -51.34 10.24 -4.02
C GLU A 342 -52.18 10.88 -5.12
N ALA A 343 -51.85 10.67 -6.40
CA ALA A 343 -52.65 11.12 -7.54
C ALA A 343 -54.05 10.45 -7.55
N LEU A 344 -54.12 9.15 -7.27
CA LEU A 344 -55.39 8.43 -7.14
C LEU A 344 -56.23 8.95 -5.97
N LYS A 345 -55.63 9.32 -4.83
CA LYS A 345 -56.35 9.95 -3.71
C LYS A 345 -56.96 11.28 -4.11
N VAL A 346 -56.23 12.12 -4.84
CA VAL A 346 -56.77 13.38 -5.37
C VAL A 346 -57.94 13.10 -6.31
N ARG A 347 -57.80 12.13 -7.21
CA ARG A 347 -58.88 11.76 -8.13
C ARG A 347 -60.11 11.22 -7.42
N ILE A 348 -59.94 10.41 -6.37
CA ILE A 348 -61.04 9.92 -5.53
C ILE A 348 -61.73 11.11 -4.84
N ALA A 349 -60.98 12.07 -4.30
CA ALA A 349 -61.55 13.26 -3.68
C ALA A 349 -62.35 14.10 -4.68
N GLU A 350 -61.87 14.28 -5.91
CA GLU A 350 -62.61 14.94 -6.99
C GLU A 350 -63.92 14.20 -7.31
N LEU A 351 -63.87 12.88 -7.47
CA LEU A 351 -65.06 12.06 -7.76
C LEU A 351 -66.07 12.12 -6.61
N VAL A 352 -65.62 12.09 -5.35
CA VAL A 352 -66.49 12.27 -4.18
C VAL A 352 -67.13 13.66 -4.20
N GLY A 353 -66.38 14.70 -4.57
CA GLY A 353 -66.93 16.05 -4.76
C GLY A 353 -68.00 16.09 -5.85
N GLN A 354 -67.76 15.45 -6.99
CA GLN A 354 -68.74 15.35 -8.08
C GLN A 354 -70.01 14.59 -7.67
N ILE A 355 -69.89 13.52 -6.88
CA ILE A 355 -71.05 12.79 -6.34
C ILE A 355 -71.84 13.69 -5.39
N ALA A 356 -71.18 14.44 -4.51
CA ALA A 356 -71.86 15.36 -3.60
C ALA A 356 -72.58 16.50 -4.35
N GLU A 357 -71.98 17.01 -5.45
CA GLU A 357 -72.65 17.96 -6.34
C GLU A 357 -73.87 17.34 -7.01
N GLN A 358 -73.77 16.10 -7.48
CA GLN A 358 -74.90 15.37 -8.05
C GLN A 358 -76.01 15.15 -7.02
N ASP A 359 -75.68 14.78 -5.79
CA ASP A 359 -76.64 14.62 -4.70
C ASP A 359 -77.34 15.96 -4.39
N ALA A 360 -76.60 17.07 -4.32
CA ALA A 360 -77.19 18.40 -4.15
C ALA A 360 -78.10 18.79 -5.33
N THR A 361 -77.73 18.43 -6.57
CA THR A 361 -78.64 18.63 -7.71
C THR A 361 -79.87 17.74 -7.62
N ALA A 362 -79.76 16.50 -7.14
CA ALA A 362 -80.88 15.61 -6.95
C ALA A 362 -81.86 16.13 -5.88
N GLU A 363 -81.35 16.60 -4.74
CA GLU A 363 -82.14 17.28 -3.71
C GLU A 363 -82.85 18.52 -4.28
N SER A 364 -82.17 19.31 -5.11
CA SER A 364 -82.78 20.49 -5.76
C SER A 364 -83.90 20.10 -6.72
N VAL A 365 -83.75 18.98 -7.44
CA VAL A 365 -84.78 18.44 -8.35
C VAL A 365 -85.98 17.93 -7.54
N GLU A 366 -85.75 17.24 -6.42
CA GLU A 366 -86.82 16.79 -5.53
C GLU A 366 -87.59 17.98 -4.92
N MET A 367 -86.88 19.02 -4.49
CA MET A 367 -87.49 20.27 -4.02
C MET A 367 -88.33 20.95 -5.13
N LEU A 368 -87.85 20.95 -6.37
CA LEU A 368 -88.65 21.48 -7.49
C LEU A 368 -89.87 20.60 -7.78
N GLN A 369 -89.76 19.28 -7.69
CA GLN A 369 -90.89 18.36 -7.87
C GLN A 369 -91.95 18.55 -6.79
N THR A 370 -91.55 18.66 -5.53
CA THR A 370 -92.49 18.98 -4.44
C THR A 370 -93.15 20.34 -4.65
N HIS A 371 -92.41 21.35 -5.12
CA HIS A 371 -93.02 22.64 -5.45
C HIS A 371 -94.02 22.53 -6.60
N CYS A 372 -93.69 21.83 -7.68
CA CYS A 372 -94.62 21.56 -8.79
C CYS A 372 -95.89 20.86 -8.33
N THR A 373 -95.78 19.81 -7.50
CA THR A 373 -96.96 19.10 -6.98
C THR A 373 -97.81 19.98 -6.05
N THR A 374 -97.19 20.83 -5.22
CA THR A 374 -97.95 21.81 -4.41
C THR A 374 -98.65 22.86 -5.26
N LEU A 375 -98.00 23.32 -6.34
CA LEU A 375 -98.61 24.24 -7.29
C LEU A 375 -99.78 23.59 -8.02
N GLU A 376 -99.62 22.35 -8.48
CA GLU A 376 -100.70 21.56 -9.09
C GLU A 376 -101.88 21.38 -8.12
N ALA A 377 -101.62 21.05 -6.86
CA ALA A 377 -102.66 20.96 -5.84
C ALA A 377 -103.36 22.30 -5.58
N SER A 378 -102.60 23.40 -5.50
CA SER A 378 -103.17 24.76 -5.34
C SER A 378 -104.00 25.19 -6.56
N LEU A 379 -103.60 24.78 -7.76
CA LEU A 379 -104.32 25.04 -8.99
C LEU A 379 -105.60 24.22 -9.05
N HIS A 380 -105.58 22.96 -8.62
CA HIS A 380 -106.78 22.15 -8.45
C HIS A 380 -107.73 22.76 -7.42
N GLN A 381 -107.24 23.21 -6.27
CA GLN A 381 -108.06 23.90 -5.27
C GLN A 381 -108.66 25.22 -5.80
N ALA A 382 -107.90 25.97 -6.60
CA ALA A 382 -108.40 27.17 -7.28
C ALA A 382 -109.48 26.82 -8.31
N GLN A 383 -109.32 25.71 -9.05
CA GLN A 383 -110.33 25.21 -9.98
C GLN A 383 -111.60 24.75 -9.25
N GLU A 384 -111.48 24.05 -8.12
CA GLU A 384 -112.60 23.64 -7.28
C GLU A 384 -113.35 24.84 -6.70
N SER A 385 -112.65 25.81 -6.11
CA SER A 385 -113.28 27.03 -5.60
C SER A 385 -113.94 27.86 -6.71
N TYR A 386 -113.36 27.88 -7.91
CA TYR A 386 -113.99 28.51 -9.07
C TYR A 386 -115.24 27.75 -9.53
N ALA A 387 -115.23 26.40 -9.49
CA ALA A 387 -116.41 25.59 -9.79
C ALA A 387 -117.51 25.79 -8.74
N GLU A 388 -117.16 25.92 -7.45
CA GLU A 388 -118.08 26.26 -6.37
C GLU A 388 -118.68 27.65 -6.56
N LEU A 389 -117.87 28.65 -6.92
CA LEU A 389 -118.36 30.00 -7.23
C LEU A 389 -119.31 30.01 -8.43
N LEU A 390 -119.01 29.25 -9.48
CA LEU A 390 -119.90 29.06 -10.62
C LEU A 390 -121.21 28.36 -10.20
N ALA A 391 -121.13 27.31 -9.39
CA ALA A 391 -122.31 26.62 -8.87
C ALA A 391 -123.17 27.54 -7.98
N PHE A 392 -122.54 28.36 -7.16
CA PHE A 392 -123.21 29.38 -6.34
C PHE A 392 -123.87 30.45 -7.20
N SER A 393 -123.17 30.98 -8.22
CA SER A 393 -123.75 31.95 -9.16
C SER A 393 -124.94 31.35 -9.91
N ASN A 394 -124.77 30.14 -10.46
CA ASN A 394 -125.84 29.42 -11.16
C ASN A 394 -127.03 29.17 -10.23
N GLY A 395 -126.78 28.78 -8.98
CA GLY A 395 -127.84 28.58 -7.98
C GLY A 395 -128.56 29.87 -7.59
N ARG A 396 -127.84 31.00 -7.49
CA ARG A 396 -128.43 32.32 -7.27
C ARG A 396 -129.27 32.75 -8.47
N ASP A 397 -128.74 32.58 -9.68
CA ASP A 397 -129.44 32.96 -10.90
C ASP A 397 -130.68 32.08 -11.11
N GLN A 398 -130.61 30.79 -10.74
CA GLN A 398 -131.77 29.88 -10.74
C GLN A 398 -132.82 30.29 -9.70
N LYS A 399 -132.43 30.66 -8.48
CA LYS A 399 -133.34 31.22 -7.48
C LYS A 399 -133.98 32.52 -7.96
N HIS A 400 -133.23 33.42 -8.59
CA HIS A 400 -133.80 34.63 -9.18
C HIS A 400 -134.79 34.32 -10.32
N LEU A 401 -134.52 33.27 -11.12
CA LEU A 401 -135.44 32.80 -12.15
C LEU A 401 -136.73 32.25 -11.54
N GLU A 402 -136.61 31.47 -10.45
CA GLU A 402 -137.76 30.96 -9.68
C GLU A 402 -138.55 32.10 -9.02
N GLU A 403 -137.88 33.11 -8.46
CA GLU A 403 -138.50 34.33 -7.92
C GLU A 403 -139.21 35.12 -9.02
N GLN A 404 -138.63 35.24 -10.22
CA GLN A 404 -139.27 35.88 -11.36
C GLN A 404 -140.51 35.09 -11.81
N GLN A 405 -140.43 33.76 -11.90
CA GLN A 405 -141.57 32.91 -12.22
C GLN A 405 -142.66 32.98 -11.13
N ALA A 406 -142.28 33.03 -9.85
CA ALA A 406 -143.21 33.23 -8.75
C ALA A 406 -143.85 34.63 -8.79
N ALA A 407 -143.09 35.67 -9.13
CA ALA A 407 -143.60 37.02 -9.33
C ALA A 407 -144.51 37.14 -10.56
N GLU A 408 -144.23 36.40 -11.64
CA GLU A 408 -145.11 36.28 -12.80
C GLU A 408 -146.39 35.51 -12.47
N ALA A 409 -146.31 34.43 -11.68
CA ALA A 409 -147.47 33.72 -11.16
C ALA A 409 -148.30 34.60 -10.22
N GLN A 410 -147.64 35.40 -9.37
CA GLN A 410 -148.29 36.42 -8.54
C GLN A 410 -148.91 37.53 -9.38
N ARG A 411 -148.26 37.99 -10.46
CA ARG A 411 -148.85 38.93 -11.42
C ARG A 411 -150.04 38.31 -12.15
N GLY A 412 -149.99 37.05 -12.53
CA GLY A 412 -151.13 36.32 -13.12
C GLY A 412 -152.29 36.20 -12.12
N ALA A 413 -151.99 35.90 -10.86
CA ALA A 413 -152.99 35.86 -9.79
C ALA A 413 -153.57 37.25 -9.49
N LEU A 414 -152.74 38.30 -9.47
CA LEU A 414 -153.16 39.68 -9.29
C LEU A 414 -153.95 40.20 -10.51
N GLN A 415 -153.64 39.75 -11.73
CA GLN A 415 -154.39 40.07 -12.94
C GLN A 415 -155.76 39.37 -12.93
N ALA A 416 -155.83 38.10 -12.51
CA ALA A 416 -157.09 37.41 -12.30
C ALA A 416 -157.93 38.04 -11.16
N GLN A 417 -157.28 38.55 -10.12
CA GLN A 417 -157.92 39.34 -9.07
C GLN A 417 -158.33 40.74 -9.57
N LEU A 418 -157.62 41.34 -10.54
CA LEU A 418 -157.96 42.62 -11.15
C LEU A 418 -159.17 42.50 -12.07
N ASP A 419 -159.28 41.39 -12.82
CA ASP A 419 -160.44 41.07 -13.65
C ASP A 419 -161.67 40.73 -12.79
N ALA A 420 -161.48 40.02 -11.67
CA ALA A 420 -162.52 39.80 -10.66
C ALA A 420 -162.91 41.10 -9.92
N ALA A 421 -161.94 41.99 -9.67
CA ALA A 421 -162.17 43.30 -9.06
C ALA A 421 -162.86 44.28 -10.01
N GLN A 422 -162.63 44.21 -11.33
CA GLN A 422 -163.34 45.03 -12.30
C GLN A 422 -164.83 44.67 -12.41
N ILE A 423 -165.18 43.40 -12.16
CA ILE A 423 -166.57 42.93 -12.04
C ILE A 423 -167.18 43.39 -10.69
N SER A 424 -166.42 43.37 -9.59
CA SER A 424 -166.91 43.86 -8.29
C SER A 424 -166.92 45.39 -8.14
N ILE A 425 -166.13 46.14 -8.92
CA ILE A 425 -166.06 47.62 -8.89
C ILE A 425 -167.29 48.27 -9.58
N SER A 426 -167.99 47.57 -10.47
CA SER A 426 -169.31 48.00 -10.95
C SER A 426 -170.42 47.77 -9.92
N GLU A 427 -170.29 46.80 -9.02
CA GLU A 427 -171.28 46.45 -7.99
C GLU A 427 -171.04 47.18 -6.66
N LEU A 428 -169.81 47.61 -6.36
CA LEU A 428 -169.42 48.38 -5.16
C LEU A 428 -169.45 49.91 -5.35
N ARG A 429 -169.82 50.41 -6.54
CA ARG A 429 -170.15 51.84 -6.75
C ARG A 429 -171.57 52.22 -6.32
N GLN A 430 -172.39 51.24 -5.91
CA GLN A 430 -173.78 51.43 -5.49
C GLN A 430 -173.99 51.28 -3.96
N GLN A 431 -172.92 51.04 -3.22
CA GLN A 431 -172.91 51.04 -1.75
C GLN A 431 -171.74 51.94 -1.33
N LEU A 432 -171.91 53.25 -1.50
CA LEU A 432 -172.22 54.16 -0.38
C LEU A 432 -171.16 53.96 0.70
N GLU A 433 -170.26 54.91 0.88
CA GLU A 433 -170.53 56.03 1.80
C GLU A 433 -171.07 55.47 3.12
N GLU A 434 -170.26 55.66 4.18
CA GLU A 434 -170.45 55.28 5.59
C GLU A 434 -169.48 54.15 6.01
N VAL A 435 -168.51 54.28 6.91
CA VAL A 435 -168.14 55.21 7.99
C VAL A 435 -166.68 54.79 8.33
N ALA A 436 -165.66 55.64 8.18
CA ALA A 436 -165.08 56.55 9.17
C ALA A 436 -164.52 55.91 10.47
N GLN A 437 -163.22 56.18 10.71
CA GLN A 437 -162.45 56.11 11.99
C GLN A 437 -162.08 54.70 12.48
N GLN A 438 -160.87 54.38 12.99
CA GLN A 438 -159.65 55.12 13.35
C GLN A 438 -158.48 54.11 13.48
N GLU A 439 -157.25 54.64 13.42
CA GLU A 439 -155.93 54.06 13.77
C GLU A 439 -155.88 53.45 15.20
N PRO A 440 -154.80 52.84 15.77
CA PRO A 440 -153.37 52.81 15.37
C PRO A 440 -152.58 51.51 15.69
N ALA A 441 -151.37 51.33 15.13
CA ALA A 441 -150.42 50.32 15.65
C ALA A 441 -148.93 50.62 15.36
N ARG A 442 -148.46 51.85 15.64
CA ARG A 442 -147.02 52.19 15.65
C ARG A 442 -146.36 51.86 17.00
N ILE A 443 -146.54 50.62 17.48
CA ILE A 443 -145.87 50.07 18.69
C ILE A 443 -145.30 48.65 18.44
N ARG A 444 -145.21 48.17 17.18
CA ARG A 444 -144.58 46.88 16.85
C ARG A 444 -143.23 46.96 16.09
N GLU A 445 -142.80 48.14 15.63
CA GLU A 445 -141.53 48.29 14.89
C GLU A 445 -140.29 48.62 15.76
N LEU A 446 -140.46 49.01 17.02
CA LEU A 446 -139.32 49.40 17.89
C LEU A 446 -138.81 48.26 18.80
N ASN A 447 -139.48 47.10 18.85
CA ASN A 447 -139.03 45.95 19.64
C ASN A 447 -138.16 44.93 18.87
N ALA A 448 -138.10 44.99 17.53
CA ALA A 448 -137.26 44.06 16.74
C ALA A 448 -135.80 44.55 16.58
N ARG A 449 -135.54 45.87 16.66
CA ARG A 449 -134.20 46.45 16.48
C ARG A 449 -133.26 46.32 17.69
N LEU A 450 -133.76 45.87 18.84
CA LEU A 450 -132.94 45.67 20.05
C LEU A 450 -132.37 44.25 20.16
N GLN A 451 -133.01 43.24 19.53
CA GLN A 451 -132.53 41.84 19.55
C GLN A 451 -131.36 41.59 18.59
N ASP A 452 -131.25 42.34 17.50
CA ASP A 452 -130.16 42.17 16.52
C ASP A 452 -128.81 42.77 16.98
N GLN A 453 -128.81 43.67 17.98
CA GLN A 453 -127.57 44.26 18.51
C GLN A 453 -126.91 43.41 19.62
N GLU A 454 -127.63 42.45 20.21
CA GLU A 454 -127.10 41.56 21.25
C GLU A 454 -126.37 40.33 20.67
N MET A 455 -126.75 39.86 19.48
CA MET A 455 -126.11 38.72 18.79
C MET A 455 -124.70 39.03 18.23
N LEU A 456 -124.45 40.29 17.83
CA LEU A 456 -123.14 40.70 17.29
C LEU A 456 -122.07 40.87 18.39
N VAL A 457 -122.46 41.22 19.62
CA VAL A 457 -121.53 41.36 20.75
C VAL A 457 -121.13 39.99 21.33
N ALA A 458 -121.99 38.97 21.23
CA ALA A 458 -121.68 37.61 21.65
C ALA A 458 -120.66 36.90 20.73
N GLY A 459 -120.70 37.14 19.41
CA GLY A 459 -119.75 36.58 18.45
C GLY A 459 -118.32 37.09 18.61
N VAL A 460 -118.16 38.42 18.76
CA VAL A 460 -116.83 39.05 18.91
C VAL A 460 -116.13 38.65 20.23
N LEU A 461 -116.90 38.39 21.30
CA LEU A 461 -116.35 37.90 22.57
C LEU A 461 -115.98 36.40 22.53
N ALA A 462 -116.60 35.60 21.66
CA ALA A 462 -116.26 34.19 21.47
C ALA A 462 -114.99 34.03 20.63
N GLU A 463 -114.85 34.80 19.55
CA GLU A 463 -113.64 34.86 18.72
C GLU A 463 -112.43 35.36 19.53
N GLY A 464 -112.63 36.38 20.38
CA GLY A 464 -111.59 36.86 21.30
C GLY A 464 -111.07 35.78 22.26
N ARG A 465 -111.96 34.92 22.81
CA ARG A 465 -111.54 33.80 23.67
C ARG A 465 -110.77 32.74 22.88
N GLN A 466 -111.24 32.37 21.69
CA GLN A 466 -110.61 31.36 20.85
C GLN A 466 -109.20 31.78 20.41
N VAL A 467 -109.00 33.05 20.06
CA VAL A 467 -107.67 33.60 19.73
C VAL A 467 -106.75 33.60 20.96
N THR A 468 -107.24 33.96 22.16
CA THR A 468 -106.41 33.87 23.37
C THR A 468 -106.06 32.44 23.76
N GLU A 469 -106.96 31.47 23.54
CA GLU A 469 -106.68 30.05 23.78
C GLU A 469 -105.64 29.51 22.79
N GLN A 470 -105.70 29.91 21.52
CA GLN A 470 -104.71 29.55 20.51
C GLN A 470 -103.34 30.18 20.79
N LEU A 471 -103.29 31.44 21.25
CA LEU A 471 -102.04 32.09 21.66
C LEU A 471 -101.45 31.43 22.91
N LEU A 472 -102.26 31.08 23.90
CA LEU A 472 -101.79 30.34 25.08
C LEU A 472 -101.33 28.92 24.73
N ALA A 473 -101.95 28.27 23.74
CA ALA A 473 -101.51 26.97 23.24
C ALA A 473 -100.17 27.07 22.52
N SER A 474 -99.99 28.05 21.63
CA SER A 474 -98.71 28.25 20.93
C SER A 474 -97.59 28.70 21.87
N GLU A 475 -97.89 29.49 22.91
CA GLU A 475 -96.93 29.80 23.98
C GLU A 475 -96.52 28.55 24.75
N ARG A 476 -97.47 27.66 25.10
CA ARG A 476 -97.16 26.39 25.78
C ARG A 476 -96.28 25.48 24.93
N GLU A 477 -96.53 25.41 23.62
CA GLU A 477 -95.71 24.67 22.67
C GLU A 477 -94.30 25.28 22.55
N ALA A 478 -94.20 26.61 22.47
CA ALA A 478 -92.92 27.31 22.46
C ALA A 478 -92.12 27.07 23.75
N PHE A 479 -92.78 27.09 24.92
CA PHE A 479 -92.15 26.77 26.19
C PHE A 479 -91.72 25.30 26.29
N ALA A 480 -92.49 24.36 25.73
CA ALA A 480 -92.11 22.95 25.64
C ALA A 480 -90.85 22.77 24.78
N LEU A 481 -90.80 23.39 23.60
CA LEU A 481 -89.63 23.36 22.72
C LEU A 481 -88.38 23.99 23.37
N LEU A 482 -88.55 25.09 24.11
CA LEU A 482 -87.45 25.71 24.87
C LEU A 482 -86.95 24.80 26.00
N ARG A 483 -87.86 24.14 26.72
CA ARG A 483 -87.49 23.17 27.76
C ARG A 483 -86.75 21.97 27.16
N ASP A 484 -87.26 21.41 26.09
CA ASP A 484 -86.68 20.23 25.45
C ASP A 484 -85.32 20.52 24.81
N SER A 485 -85.19 21.69 24.14
CA SER A 485 -83.89 22.14 23.62
C SER A 485 -82.88 22.45 24.73
N SER A 486 -83.32 22.94 25.89
CA SER A 486 -82.46 23.13 27.06
C SER A 486 -81.98 21.79 27.64
N VAL A 487 -82.88 20.82 27.80
CA VAL A 487 -82.54 19.45 28.25
C VAL A 487 -81.59 18.77 27.27
N ALA A 488 -81.86 18.85 25.96
CA ALA A 488 -80.98 18.31 24.92
C ALA A 488 -79.57 18.96 24.94
N ARG A 489 -79.51 20.26 25.23
CA ARG A 489 -78.22 20.96 25.39
C ARG A 489 -77.48 20.48 26.63
N GLN A 490 -78.18 20.30 27.76
CA GLN A 490 -77.60 19.79 28.99
C GLN A 490 -77.11 18.35 28.83
N THR A 491 -77.86 17.48 28.15
CA THR A 491 -77.42 16.10 27.88
C THR A 491 -76.22 16.08 26.93
N MET A 492 -76.19 16.92 25.90
CA MET A 492 -75.03 17.05 25.01
C MET A 492 -73.79 17.56 25.75
N LEU A 493 -73.95 18.54 26.64
CA LEU A 493 -72.85 19.04 27.48
C LEU A 493 -72.37 18.00 28.49
N GLN A 494 -73.28 17.23 29.11
CA GLN A 494 -72.91 16.12 30.00
C GLN A 494 -72.21 14.98 29.24
N ALA A 495 -72.67 14.65 28.04
CA ALA A 495 -72.04 13.66 27.16
C ALA A 495 -70.65 14.13 26.71
N ARG A 496 -70.50 15.42 26.34
CA ARG A 496 -69.22 16.02 25.97
C ARG A 496 -68.28 16.08 27.17
N LEU A 497 -68.77 16.40 28.36
CA LEU A 497 -68.00 16.35 29.60
C LEU A 497 -67.58 14.91 29.94
N GLY A 498 -68.44 13.92 29.70
CA GLY A 498 -68.09 12.50 29.79
C GLY A 498 -67.03 12.06 28.77
N ALA A 499 -67.14 12.50 27.53
CA ALA A 499 -66.17 12.22 26.47
C ALA A 499 -64.82 12.91 26.74
N LEU A 500 -64.83 14.16 27.19
CA LEU A 500 -63.63 14.88 27.61
C LEU A 500 -62.98 14.20 28.82
N LYS A 501 -63.75 13.75 29.81
CA LYS A 501 -63.22 12.94 30.92
C LYS A 501 -62.62 11.62 30.42
N LYS A 502 -63.25 10.92 29.48
CA LYS A 502 -62.66 9.70 28.87
C LYS A 502 -61.37 9.97 28.10
N GLN A 503 -61.29 11.09 27.39
CA GLN A 503 -60.09 11.49 26.64
C GLN A 503 -58.98 12.05 27.55
N GLN A 504 -59.32 12.72 28.65
CA GLN A 504 -58.36 13.26 29.62
C GLN A 504 -57.95 12.25 30.71
N GLY A 505 -58.65 11.12 30.83
CA GLY A 505 -58.30 10.03 31.74
C GLY A 505 -59.54 9.24 32.17
N GLY A 506 -59.75 8.07 31.56
CA GLY A 506 -60.81 7.13 31.93
C GLY A 506 -60.78 6.72 33.41
N GLU A 507 -61.92 6.21 33.88
CA GLU A 507 -62.31 5.77 35.23
C GLU A 507 -61.18 5.58 36.27
N THR A 508 -61.43 6.09 37.48
CA THR A 508 -60.53 6.15 38.63
C THR A 508 -60.04 4.79 39.18
N GLY A 509 -60.41 3.66 38.55
CA GLY A 509 -59.98 2.31 38.95
C GLY A 509 -58.56 1.93 38.49
N ASP A 510 -58.07 2.50 37.38
CA ASP A 510 -56.85 2.00 36.71
C ASP A 510 -55.60 2.86 36.99
N ILE A 511 -55.64 3.72 38.01
CA ILE A 511 -54.55 4.68 38.30
C ILE A 511 -53.23 3.94 38.57
N PHE A 512 -53.26 2.83 39.32
CA PHE A 512 -52.07 2.03 39.61
C PHE A 512 -51.52 1.31 38.38
N GLU A 513 -52.38 0.79 37.51
CA GLU A 513 -51.94 0.14 36.27
C GLU A 513 -51.36 1.16 35.28
N ARG A 514 -51.89 2.38 35.23
CA ARG A 514 -51.33 3.48 34.43
C ARG A 514 -50.00 3.97 34.97
N GLU A 515 -49.87 4.14 36.29
CA GLU A 515 -48.58 4.50 36.86
C GLU A 515 -47.54 3.37 36.65
N ALA A 516 -47.96 2.11 36.72
CA ALA A 516 -47.08 0.98 36.39
C ALA A 516 -46.68 1.02 34.91
N LYS A 517 -47.62 1.23 33.98
CA LYS A 517 -47.36 1.37 32.54
C LYS A 517 -46.46 2.57 32.23
N LEU A 518 -46.71 3.73 32.84
CA LEU A 518 -45.87 4.92 32.67
C LEU A 518 -44.46 4.71 33.24
N ARG A 519 -44.31 3.99 34.35
CA ARG A 519 -42.99 3.61 34.88
C ARG A 519 -42.27 2.64 33.94
N THR A 520 -42.98 1.66 33.36
CA THR A 520 -42.39 0.75 32.37
C THR A 520 -42.04 1.45 31.07
N ASP A 521 -42.90 2.34 30.57
CA ASP A 521 -42.67 3.11 29.35
C ASP A 521 -41.50 4.08 29.53
N ARG A 522 -41.40 4.71 30.70
CA ARG A 522 -40.25 5.57 31.06
C ARG A 522 -38.96 4.76 31.20
N ALA A 523 -39.02 3.55 31.77
CA ALA A 523 -37.88 2.65 31.83
C ALA A 523 -37.47 2.16 30.43
N ASN A 524 -38.44 1.87 29.57
CA ASN A 524 -38.19 1.48 28.18
C ASN A 524 -37.60 2.65 27.38
N SER A 525 -38.11 3.88 27.54
CA SER A 525 -37.54 5.06 26.90
C SER A 525 -36.11 5.33 27.38
N ALA A 526 -35.85 5.17 28.68
CA ALA A 526 -34.50 5.29 29.23
C ALA A 526 -33.55 4.24 28.62
N ARG A 527 -33.98 2.98 28.52
CA ARG A 527 -33.20 1.93 27.85
C ARG A 527 -32.94 2.23 26.38
N THR A 528 -33.92 2.77 25.65
CA THR A 528 -33.71 3.16 24.25
C THR A 528 -32.76 4.35 24.11
N GLN A 529 -32.79 5.29 25.06
CA GLN A 529 -31.84 6.40 25.11
C GLN A 529 -30.43 5.89 25.43
N GLU A 530 -30.28 5.01 26.41
CA GLU A 530 -29.01 4.35 26.73
C GLU A 530 -28.46 3.55 25.53
N ALA A 531 -29.33 2.86 24.79
CA ALA A 531 -28.94 2.14 23.59
C ALA A 531 -28.51 3.07 22.44
N LEU A 532 -29.20 4.20 22.26
CA LEU A 532 -28.81 5.23 21.30
C LEU A 532 -27.47 5.88 21.68
N ASP A 533 -27.26 6.20 22.95
CA ASP A 533 -26.01 6.76 23.46
C ASP A 533 -24.86 5.75 23.29
N ALA A 534 -25.11 4.46 23.52
CA ALA A 534 -24.14 3.40 23.27
C ALA A 534 -23.77 3.30 21.79
N LEU A 535 -24.75 3.31 20.88
CA LEU A 535 -24.51 3.31 19.43
C LEU A 535 -23.75 4.56 18.97
N GLN A 536 -24.06 5.74 19.53
CA GLN A 536 -23.31 6.96 19.25
C GLN A 536 -21.86 6.87 19.72
N GLN A 537 -21.62 6.27 20.89
CA GLN A 537 -20.26 6.04 21.39
C GLN A 537 -19.49 5.04 20.53
N GLU A 538 -20.13 3.96 20.07
CA GLU A 538 -19.52 3.00 19.14
C GLU A 538 -19.20 3.65 17.80
N HIS A 539 -20.12 4.41 17.22
CA HIS A 539 -19.88 5.16 16.00
C HIS A 539 -18.70 6.14 16.17
N ALA A 540 -18.66 6.89 17.28
CA ALA A 540 -17.54 7.80 17.57
C ALA A 540 -16.20 7.06 17.71
N ARG A 541 -16.18 5.82 18.23
CA ARG A 541 -14.97 4.99 18.28
C ARG A 541 -14.54 4.55 16.88
N HIS A 542 -15.46 4.11 16.05
CA HIS A 542 -15.17 3.73 14.66
C HIS A 542 -14.66 4.91 13.83
N VAL A 543 -15.23 6.11 14.00
CA VAL A 543 -14.74 7.32 13.35
C VAL A 543 -13.31 7.64 13.78
N ARG A 544 -12.98 7.57 15.08
CA ARG A 544 -11.60 7.78 15.55
C ARG A 544 -10.62 6.74 15.00
N GLN A 545 -11.05 5.48 14.87
CA GLN A 545 -10.24 4.42 14.26
C GLN A 545 -10.04 4.64 12.74
N ALA A 546 -11.06 5.15 12.05
CA ALA A 546 -10.95 5.52 10.65
C ALA A 546 -9.98 6.70 10.46
N GLU A 547 -10.11 7.75 11.28
CA GLU A 547 -9.19 8.90 11.28
C GLU A 547 -7.74 8.48 11.60
N SER A 548 -7.52 7.53 12.51
CA SER A 548 -6.17 7.05 12.79
C SER A 548 -5.58 6.30 11.60
N ARG A 549 -6.37 5.42 10.96
CA ARG A 549 -5.96 4.72 9.73
C ARG A 549 -5.70 5.70 8.58
N GLU A 550 -6.53 6.72 8.43
CA GLU A 550 -6.32 7.76 7.42
C GLU A 550 -4.99 8.50 7.65
N ARG A 551 -4.68 8.88 8.90
CA ARG A 551 -3.39 9.50 9.24
C ARG A 551 -2.21 8.57 8.98
N GLU A 552 -2.34 7.28 9.28
CA GLU A 552 -1.32 6.26 8.97
C GLU A 552 -1.09 6.15 7.46
N LEU A 553 -2.17 6.11 6.66
CA LEU A 553 -2.08 6.05 5.20
C LEU A 553 -1.47 7.32 4.62
N ILE A 554 -1.87 8.51 5.10
CA ILE A 554 -1.28 9.79 4.69
C ILE A 554 0.23 9.81 5.00
N ASN A 555 0.63 9.35 6.19
CA ASN A 555 2.04 9.25 6.54
C ASN A 555 2.79 8.26 5.64
N ARG A 556 2.16 7.12 5.30
CA ARG A 556 2.77 6.13 4.40
C ARG A 556 2.94 6.69 2.99
N ILE A 557 1.93 7.38 2.46
CA ILE A 557 2.00 8.05 1.15
C ILE A 557 3.15 9.05 1.14
N ARG A 558 3.27 9.90 2.17
CA ARG A 558 4.36 10.88 2.26
C ARG A 558 5.75 10.26 2.30
N VAL A 559 5.91 9.10 2.95
CA VAL A 559 7.18 8.36 2.94
C VAL A 559 7.47 7.83 1.53
N LEU A 560 6.47 7.29 0.83
CA LEU A 560 6.63 6.80 -0.54
C LEU A 560 6.96 7.93 -1.51
N GLU A 561 6.35 9.11 -1.37
CA GLU A 561 6.68 10.30 -2.17
C GLU A 561 8.15 10.71 -1.96
N LEU A 562 8.64 10.71 -0.72
CA LEU A 562 10.05 10.99 -0.42
C LEU A 562 10.99 9.91 -0.98
N GLU A 563 10.59 8.64 -0.97
CA GLU A 563 11.35 7.57 -1.59
C GLU A 563 11.39 7.71 -3.12
N GLU A 564 10.28 8.11 -3.74
CA GLU A 564 10.21 8.41 -5.17
C GLU A 564 11.15 9.56 -5.55
N GLU A 565 11.14 10.66 -4.78
CA GLU A 565 12.07 11.77 -4.99
C GLU A 565 13.53 11.33 -4.86
N ARG A 566 13.85 10.49 -3.87
CA ARG A 566 15.19 9.91 -3.70
C ARG A 566 15.60 9.01 -4.86
N LEU A 567 14.68 8.20 -5.38
CA LEU A 567 14.94 7.33 -6.54
C LEU A 567 15.14 8.16 -7.80
N LYS A 568 14.33 9.20 -8.02
CA LYS A 568 14.51 10.15 -9.13
C LYS A 568 15.87 10.84 -9.07
N ALA A 569 16.32 11.26 -7.89
CA ALA A 569 17.66 11.83 -7.71
C ALA A 569 18.75 10.81 -8.07
N ARG A 570 18.64 9.56 -7.61
CA ARG A 570 19.60 8.50 -7.97
C ARG A 570 19.63 8.20 -9.47
N VAL A 571 18.48 8.22 -10.15
CA VAL A 571 18.41 8.05 -11.60
C VAL A 571 19.08 9.23 -12.31
N ALA A 572 18.82 10.46 -11.85
CA ALA A 572 19.47 11.66 -12.40
C ALA A 572 21.00 11.62 -12.23
N ASP A 573 21.51 11.06 -11.13
CA ASP A 573 22.95 10.85 -10.90
C ASP A 573 23.55 9.73 -11.77
N ALA A 574 22.76 8.69 -12.09
CA ALA A 574 23.19 7.55 -12.89
C ALA A 574 23.23 7.87 -14.40
N GLU A 575 22.33 8.73 -14.88
CA GLU A 575 22.23 9.15 -16.28
C GLU A 575 23.56 9.66 -16.89
N PRO A 576 24.31 10.59 -16.28
CA PRO A 576 25.59 11.04 -16.84
C PRO A 576 26.66 9.94 -16.85
N LEU A 577 26.63 9.01 -15.90
CA LEU A 577 27.55 7.87 -15.87
C LEU A 577 27.23 6.90 -17.02
N PHE A 578 25.94 6.64 -17.27
CA PHE A 578 25.50 5.84 -18.40
C PHE A 578 25.89 6.47 -19.74
N GLN A 579 25.64 7.78 -19.91
CA GLN A 579 26.07 8.52 -21.10
C GLN A 579 27.60 8.50 -21.28
N ARG A 580 28.37 8.61 -20.20
CA ARG A 580 29.83 8.48 -20.25
C ARG A 580 30.25 7.07 -20.68
N ASN A 581 29.60 6.03 -20.16
CA ASN A 581 29.90 4.65 -20.53
C ASN A 581 29.59 4.39 -22.01
N GLN A 582 28.45 4.88 -22.50
CA GLN A 582 28.10 4.84 -23.93
C GLN A 582 29.18 5.50 -24.79
N ARG A 583 29.60 6.73 -24.45
CA ARG A 583 30.68 7.41 -25.18
C ARG A 583 31.99 6.64 -25.17
N LEU A 584 32.36 6.02 -24.04
CA LEU A 584 33.56 5.19 -23.95
C LEU A 584 33.43 3.92 -24.81
N THR A 585 32.25 3.29 -24.85
CA THR A 585 32.03 2.13 -25.73
C THR A 585 32.09 2.50 -27.21
N GLU A 586 31.60 3.68 -27.60
CA GLU A 586 31.75 4.20 -28.96
C GLU A 586 33.22 4.45 -29.30
N GLN A 587 33.97 5.12 -28.41
CA GLN A 587 35.41 5.35 -28.59
C GLN A 587 36.21 4.04 -28.71
N LEU A 588 35.87 3.02 -27.93
CA LEU A 588 36.51 1.70 -28.03
C LEU A 588 36.20 1.05 -29.38
N ARG A 589 34.95 1.10 -29.85
CA ARG A 589 34.58 0.58 -31.17
C ARG A 589 35.31 1.31 -32.29
N ASP A 590 35.39 2.63 -32.22
CA ASP A 590 36.12 3.44 -33.21
C ASP A 590 37.61 3.05 -33.23
N ARG A 591 38.22 2.90 -32.06
CA ARG A 591 39.63 2.49 -31.95
C ARG A 591 39.87 1.06 -32.45
N GLU A 592 38.95 0.13 -32.20
CA GLU A 592 39.00 -1.22 -32.74
C GLU A 592 38.91 -1.23 -34.27
N GLN A 593 38.05 -0.39 -34.84
CA GLN A 593 37.95 -0.21 -36.29
C GLN A 593 39.25 0.38 -36.87
N GLU A 594 39.82 1.40 -36.23
CA GLU A 594 41.13 1.96 -36.63
C GLU A 594 42.23 0.90 -36.59
N LEU A 595 42.33 0.12 -35.50
CA LEU A 595 43.32 -0.95 -35.39
C LEU A 595 43.11 -2.05 -36.43
N ALA A 596 41.86 -2.37 -36.79
CA ALA A 596 41.56 -3.30 -37.87
C ALA A 596 42.02 -2.76 -39.23
N GLN A 597 41.80 -1.46 -39.49
CA GLN A 597 42.29 -0.78 -40.70
C GLN A 597 43.82 -0.75 -40.74
N GLU A 598 44.49 -0.43 -39.63
CA GLU A 598 45.97 -0.46 -39.53
C GLU A 598 46.52 -1.87 -39.81
N ARG A 599 45.89 -2.92 -39.28
CA ARG A 599 46.27 -4.32 -39.56
C ARG A 599 46.10 -4.67 -41.04
N GLN A 600 44.98 -4.25 -41.64
CA GLN A 600 44.74 -4.45 -43.07
C GLN A 600 45.78 -3.72 -43.92
N GLN A 601 46.09 -2.46 -43.59
CA GLN A 601 47.14 -1.69 -44.27
C GLN A 601 48.50 -2.36 -44.18
N ARG A 602 48.93 -2.79 -42.97
CA ARG A 602 50.19 -3.53 -42.80
C ARG A 602 50.22 -4.85 -43.57
N SER A 603 49.10 -5.57 -43.65
CA SER A 603 49.00 -6.78 -44.45
C SER A 603 49.16 -6.49 -45.95
N ILE A 604 48.58 -5.39 -46.44
CA ILE A 604 48.74 -4.95 -47.84
C ILE A 604 50.21 -4.55 -48.10
N GLU A 605 50.83 -3.78 -47.20
CA GLU A 605 52.23 -3.39 -47.30
C GLU A 605 53.17 -4.61 -47.32
N GLN A 606 52.92 -5.60 -46.46
CA GLN A 606 53.67 -6.86 -46.45
C GLN A 606 53.52 -7.63 -47.76
N ALA A 607 52.27 -7.77 -48.27
CA ALA A 607 52.03 -8.42 -49.56
C ALA A 607 52.75 -7.70 -50.71
N GLN A 608 52.74 -6.36 -50.73
CA GLN A 608 53.47 -5.56 -51.72
C GLN A 608 54.99 -5.76 -51.62
N LEU A 609 55.54 -5.83 -50.42
CA LEU A 609 56.97 -6.12 -50.22
C LEU A 609 57.34 -7.55 -50.66
N GLU A 610 56.46 -8.53 -50.42
CA GLU A 610 56.64 -9.90 -50.90
C GLU A 610 56.59 -9.98 -52.43
N GLU A 611 55.63 -9.30 -53.07
CA GLU A 611 55.56 -9.18 -54.54
C GLU A 611 56.81 -8.48 -55.11
N ALA A 612 57.27 -7.38 -54.49
CA ALA A 612 58.51 -6.71 -54.87
C ALA A 612 59.73 -7.62 -54.71
N HIS A 613 59.79 -8.43 -53.64
CA HIS A 613 60.86 -9.41 -53.46
C HIS A 613 60.80 -10.51 -54.52
N GLN A 614 59.62 -11.06 -54.81
CA GLN A 614 59.44 -12.09 -55.84
C GLN A 614 59.83 -11.59 -57.23
N THR A 615 59.45 -10.37 -57.59
CA THR A 615 59.84 -9.74 -58.86
C THR A 615 61.35 -9.51 -58.94
N LEU A 616 61.99 -9.02 -57.89
CA LEU A 616 63.46 -8.91 -57.83
C LEU A 616 64.14 -10.28 -57.97
N MET A 617 63.64 -11.31 -57.30
CA MET A 617 64.17 -12.66 -57.42
C MET A 617 63.98 -13.23 -58.82
N ALA A 618 62.86 -12.94 -59.49
CA ALA A 618 62.64 -13.29 -60.90
C ALA A 618 63.64 -12.56 -61.80
N HIS A 619 63.86 -11.26 -61.60
CA HIS A 619 64.86 -10.49 -62.34
C HIS A 619 66.27 -11.03 -62.16
N ILE A 620 66.68 -11.35 -60.92
CA ILE A 620 67.98 -11.98 -60.62
C ILE A 620 68.10 -13.32 -61.35
N LYS A 621 67.06 -14.15 -61.34
CA LYS A 621 67.04 -15.42 -62.10
C LYS A 621 67.20 -15.18 -63.60
N THR A 622 66.49 -14.22 -64.19
CA THR A 622 66.62 -13.89 -65.62
C THR A 622 67.99 -13.32 -65.96
N ALA A 623 68.58 -12.48 -65.09
CA ALA A 623 69.93 -11.95 -65.28
C ALA A 623 70.99 -13.04 -65.22
N ARG A 624 70.88 -13.99 -64.27
CA ARG A 624 71.75 -15.18 -64.23
C ARG A 624 71.63 -16.03 -65.47
N GLN A 625 70.42 -16.25 -65.97
CA GLN A 625 70.20 -16.96 -67.24
C GLN A 625 70.78 -16.21 -68.45
N GLN A 626 70.83 -14.87 -68.42
CA GLN A 626 71.50 -14.08 -69.44
C GLN A 626 73.03 -14.17 -69.32
N GLU A 627 73.58 -14.12 -68.11
CA GLU A 627 75.02 -14.33 -67.85
C GLU A 627 75.48 -15.74 -68.25
N GLU A 628 74.70 -16.78 -67.99
CA GLU A 628 74.98 -18.15 -68.45
C GLU A 628 74.89 -18.29 -69.98
N ASN A 629 74.14 -17.42 -70.65
CA ASN A 629 74.03 -17.38 -72.12
C ASN A 629 75.09 -16.47 -72.80
N LEU A 630 76.00 -15.85 -72.04
CA LEU A 630 77.17 -15.14 -72.57
C LEU A 630 78.36 -16.12 -72.68
N PRO A 631 78.92 -16.37 -73.87
CA PRO A 631 79.99 -17.35 -74.04
C PRO A 631 81.31 -16.84 -73.43
N LEU A 632 81.82 -17.62 -72.46
CA LEU A 632 83.15 -17.55 -71.86
C LEU A 632 84.26 -17.54 -72.94
N GLY A 633 84.88 -16.38 -73.17
CA GLY A 633 86.15 -16.24 -73.86
C GLY A 633 87.28 -15.94 -72.87
N ALA A 634 88.31 -16.76 -72.85
CA ALA A 634 89.57 -16.60 -72.13
C ALA A 634 90.71 -17.07 -73.06
N PRO A 635 92.03 -16.84 -72.78
CA PRO A 635 92.70 -15.82 -71.95
C PRO A 635 93.94 -15.18 -72.67
N GLU A 636 94.74 -14.43 -71.90
CA GLU A 636 96.20 -14.11 -72.03
C GLU A 636 96.62 -12.66 -72.37
N GLY A 637 97.55 -12.15 -71.55
CA GLY A 637 98.39 -10.97 -71.85
C GLY A 637 98.85 -10.15 -70.63
N ASN A 638 100.08 -10.39 -70.16
CA ASN A 638 100.80 -9.72 -69.06
C ASN A 638 100.85 -8.18 -69.08
N ASP A 639 100.70 -7.57 -67.89
CA ASP A 639 101.41 -6.45 -67.19
C ASP A 639 102.09 -5.29 -67.95
N PRO A 640 102.40 -4.10 -67.34
CA PRO A 640 102.13 -3.60 -65.98
C PRO A 640 101.60 -2.12 -65.94
N GLY A 641 101.14 -1.63 -64.78
CA GLY A 641 101.08 -0.18 -64.49
C GLY A 641 99.84 0.31 -63.73
N ALA A 642 100.03 0.66 -62.46
CA ALA A 642 99.16 1.58 -61.72
C ALA A 642 99.79 3.00 -61.75
N PRO A 643 99.10 4.12 -61.40
CA PRO A 643 97.68 4.37 -61.03
C PRO A 643 97.11 5.60 -61.84
N PRO A 644 96.00 6.33 -61.54
CA PRO A 644 95.57 6.92 -60.25
C PRO A 644 94.03 6.78 -59.93
N PRO A 645 93.55 7.26 -58.75
CA PRO A 645 92.30 6.81 -58.14
C PRO A 645 91.10 7.71 -58.48
N HIS A 646 89.92 7.12 -58.67
CA HIS A 646 88.67 7.86 -58.75
C HIS A 646 87.72 7.51 -57.60
N ALA A 647 87.75 8.41 -56.60
CA ALA A 647 86.64 8.93 -55.80
C ALA A 647 85.48 7.98 -55.44
N PHE A 648 85.52 7.49 -54.20
CA PHE A 648 84.37 6.96 -53.48
C PHE A 648 83.28 8.05 -53.34
N ARG A 649 82.14 7.90 -54.03
CA ARG A 649 80.93 8.69 -53.79
C ARG A 649 80.08 7.97 -52.73
N PRO A 650 79.89 8.53 -51.52
CA PRO A 650 78.98 7.93 -50.55
C PRO A 650 77.52 8.05 -51.03
N PRO A 651 76.72 6.98 -50.88
CA PRO A 651 75.30 6.98 -51.24
C PRO A 651 74.47 7.96 -50.38
N PRO A 652 73.32 8.44 -50.88
CA PRO A 652 72.62 9.63 -50.37
C PRO A 652 72.11 9.55 -48.92
N TRP A 653 72.08 8.37 -48.30
CA TRP A 653 71.70 8.16 -46.89
C TRP A 653 72.84 8.38 -45.88
N MET A 654 74.09 8.50 -46.34
CA MET A 654 75.27 8.81 -45.50
C MET A 654 75.57 10.32 -45.39
N ARG A 655 74.69 11.19 -45.89
CA ARG A 655 74.79 12.64 -45.63
C ARG A 655 74.15 12.95 -44.28
N LEU A 656 74.97 12.99 -43.22
CA LEU A 656 74.58 13.62 -41.96
C LEU A 656 74.25 15.09 -42.23
N ARG A 657 72.99 15.48 -42.01
CA ARG A 657 72.59 16.90 -41.97
C ARG A 657 73.36 17.55 -40.82
N LYS A 658 74.07 18.64 -41.12
CA LYS A 658 74.39 19.67 -40.12
C LYS A 658 73.20 20.59 -39.95
#